data_AF-A0A2G5L869-F1
#
_entry.id   AF-A0A2G5L869-F1
#
_cell.length_a   1.000
_cell.length_b   1.000
_cell.length_c   1.000
_cell.angle_alpha   90.00
_cell.angle_beta   90.00
_cell.angle_gamma   90.00
#
_symmetry.space_group_name_H-M   'P 1'
#
loop_
_entity.id
_entity.type
_entity.pdbx_description
1 polymer ?
#
loop_
_entity_poly.entity_id
_entity_poly.type
_entity_poly.pdbx_seq_one_letter_code
_entity_poly.pdbx_strand_id
1 'polypeptide(L)'
;MGDFFFRTYKHIRKHRGISVFLLLLVIVGLAFCVSKVHFKDDITALIPSNPETRRVQKVLKSIAFTDKIIVNIEKGESSSVEELTLFARDFVDSLQEGFSGYVKNIQGKVDDAQVLNTLDLVYDNLPLFLNETDYKEIEGKLSRDSIQLQMEQNYRSLVSPSGIIAKKTIIKDPLGLSFIALKKLQKIGVAEDFILKNGFLLNKEETNILLFITPTYPSSATVENRPLADGLYEIQRKLNDTYGDKVDVSFFGAALVAVANAQQIKNDIIFTVSIAMVVLLVLLMVFYRRVTLPFILFAPTLFGALLALALLAISRESLSAVSLGIGAILLGVTLDYALHILTHIRKGEELQLMYREVAPSILMSSLTTASAFLCLLFLESQALQDLGIFASVSVVGAAVFSLLFIPQVYAFEGVKTESPGVLEKVAAFEFHKNTWAIGIIVLGLIISVFFYDKVRFDQDIAKLNFESEVLQKAQKKLESLTDLESKSVYLSTYGADREKVLQENDNIYAELQQLKKEQSIINFTSVSSLVKSNRTQKDKIAQWQDFWSQTRNDSLRENINSSAQGLGFKAGTFQNFYTWLDSDFKPMQVTDFKDFPALNINDYIVSDSSGTTATSLIKLNEEQYPIIKEHFSHNQNTLLINRKEVNESFLGTLKEDFNRLLWLSLITVVIILGLFYSSLSFTLVTAIPIFLTWFLTVGVMGLLGIEFNIFNIIICSFIFGLGVDYSIFVTNGLLTEHRTGTQCLPTHKTSIILSVITTIASVGVMIFAKHPALYAISRVSLIGIFSAAFVAFTIQPLLFRLFIGNRNKRPISLRYFIHSVGSFLYFGLGGILFSIYAWIVTLFNPNQAKKQNLWFHKAVSKLMKSVLYTNPFVKKQVLNPSKETFEKPAMLISNHTSFLDILCIGMLHPKSIFLVNDWVYNSPIFGKAAKLAGAYPVSGGVENGEVYLKEKLEQGFSIIAFPEGTRSTSNKIKRFHKGAFYLAEKFQLDLIPILIHGNSEVLPKGSFVIRDGRITVQIMQRIPFGDTRFGENYSQQAKKVGAQFRKEFQKLRDNVETKDYWNKTLLENFRYKGDTLFNRVKLDTEQNSATYHELLKLVPPKTSIVHLSRDMGQLDLLFSLDSIDRKMHTYLENYEASTALEQNFLFHNYARITCYTSIYDALSNTADILLINLDNFSFSSIEIRNFKTIILLKTGRLLDYREVLSSDFLVTMQNDKFIVLNKKPSN
;
A
#
# COMPACT_ATOMS: atom_id res chain seq x y z
N MET A 1 -2.72 3.30 -28.76
CA MET A 1 -3.79 2.61 -28.01
C MET A 1 -5.18 3.07 -28.43
N GLY A 2 -5.58 4.33 -28.20
CA GLY A 2 -6.93 4.80 -28.56
C GLY A 2 -7.35 4.54 -30.02
N ASP A 3 -6.47 4.84 -30.98
CA ASP A 3 -6.73 4.58 -32.41
C ASP A 3 -6.93 3.08 -32.73
N PHE A 4 -6.28 2.17 -31.97
CA PHE A 4 -6.46 0.73 -32.15
C PHE A 4 -7.88 0.32 -31.73
N PHE A 5 -8.32 0.71 -30.53
CA PHE A 5 -9.69 0.41 -30.06
C PHE A 5 -10.76 1.02 -30.96
N PHE A 6 -10.54 2.23 -31.48
CA PHE A 6 -11.47 2.85 -32.41
C PHE A 6 -11.57 2.09 -33.75
N ARG A 7 -10.45 1.59 -34.29
CA ARG A 7 -10.45 0.73 -35.50
C ARG A 7 -11.16 -0.59 -35.23
N THR A 8 -10.90 -1.22 -34.08
CA THR A 8 -11.56 -2.47 -33.66
C THR A 8 -13.06 -2.26 -33.50
N TYR A 9 -13.47 -1.15 -32.87
CA TYR A 9 -14.87 -0.74 -32.78
C TYR A 9 -15.55 -0.65 -34.15
N LYS A 10 -14.92 0.04 -35.11
CA LYS A 10 -15.44 0.14 -36.49
C LYS A 10 -15.55 -1.23 -37.16
N HIS A 11 -14.58 -2.10 -36.92
CA HIS A 11 -14.56 -3.45 -37.48
C HIS A 11 -15.70 -4.32 -36.92
N ILE A 12 -15.91 -4.29 -35.60
CA ILE A 12 -17.03 -4.99 -34.92
C ILE A 12 -18.38 -4.45 -35.41
N ARG A 13 -18.50 -3.13 -35.53
CA ARG A 13 -19.75 -2.49 -35.99
C ARG A 13 -20.08 -2.86 -37.43
N LYS A 14 -19.06 -3.03 -38.29
CA LYS A 14 -19.23 -3.49 -39.68
C LYS A 14 -19.69 -4.97 -39.77
N HIS A 15 -19.28 -5.83 -38.85
CA HIS A 15 -19.56 -7.28 -38.87
C HIS A 15 -20.40 -7.74 -37.66
N ARG A 16 -21.43 -6.97 -37.29
CA ARG A 16 -22.18 -7.14 -36.04
C ARG A 16 -22.68 -8.57 -35.80
N GLY A 17 -23.24 -9.24 -36.82
CA GLY A 17 -23.77 -10.61 -36.68
C GLY A 17 -22.69 -11.62 -36.28
N ILE A 18 -21.54 -11.60 -36.97
CA ILE A 18 -20.40 -12.49 -36.69
C ILE A 18 -19.83 -12.19 -35.30
N SER A 19 -19.68 -10.91 -34.95
CA SER A 19 -19.15 -10.51 -33.64
C SER A 19 -20.04 -10.95 -32.48
N VAL A 20 -21.37 -10.87 -32.62
CA VAL A 20 -22.32 -11.35 -31.60
C VAL A 20 -22.25 -12.88 -31.46
N PHE A 21 -22.17 -13.61 -32.58
CA PHE A 21 -22.03 -15.07 -32.55
C PHE A 21 -20.73 -15.50 -31.85
N LEU A 22 -19.60 -14.88 -32.18
CA LEU A 22 -18.31 -15.15 -31.53
C LEU A 22 -18.34 -14.82 -30.04
N LEU A 23 -18.98 -13.72 -29.65
CA LEU A 23 -19.12 -13.36 -28.24
C LEU A 23 -19.93 -14.42 -27.46
N LEU A 24 -21.04 -14.89 -28.02
CA LEU A 24 -21.85 -15.95 -27.42
C LEU A 24 -21.05 -17.25 -27.27
N LEU A 25 -20.28 -17.63 -28.30
CA LEU A 25 -19.40 -18.80 -28.27
C LEU A 25 -18.35 -18.68 -27.15
N VAL A 26 -17.73 -17.51 -27.00
CA VAL A 26 -16.77 -17.25 -25.90
C VAL A 26 -17.47 -17.36 -24.55
N ILE A 27 -18.63 -16.75 -24.35
CA ILE A 27 -19.37 -16.81 -23.07
C ILE A 27 -19.75 -18.25 -22.72
N VAL A 28 -20.25 -19.03 -23.68
CA VAL A 28 -20.59 -20.45 -23.48
C VAL A 28 -19.34 -21.27 -23.13
N GLY A 29 -18.23 -21.03 -23.83
CA GLY A 29 -16.95 -21.69 -23.53
C GLY A 29 -16.45 -21.39 -22.12
N LEU A 30 -16.50 -20.12 -21.69
CA LEU A 30 -16.13 -19.73 -20.33
C LEU A 30 -17.06 -20.35 -19.29
N ALA A 31 -18.38 -20.32 -19.51
CA ALA A 31 -19.36 -20.93 -18.61
C ALA A 31 -19.17 -22.44 -18.48
N PHE A 32 -18.83 -23.13 -19.57
CA PHE A 32 -18.50 -24.55 -19.54
C PHE A 32 -17.27 -24.83 -18.65
N CYS A 33 -16.20 -24.04 -18.76
CA CYS A 33 -15.04 -24.17 -17.87
C CYS A 33 -15.40 -23.95 -16.40
N VAL A 34 -16.22 -22.93 -16.10
CA VAL A 34 -16.64 -22.63 -14.71
C VAL A 34 -17.50 -23.74 -14.12
N SER A 35 -18.29 -24.46 -14.93
CA SER A 35 -19.11 -25.59 -14.44
C SER A 35 -18.30 -26.77 -13.88
N LYS A 36 -16.98 -26.80 -14.12
CA LYS A 36 -16.05 -27.83 -13.64
C LYS A 36 -15.30 -27.46 -12.35
N VAL A 37 -15.58 -26.29 -11.78
CA VAL A 37 -14.88 -25.78 -10.59
C VAL A 37 -15.31 -26.50 -9.32
N HIS A 38 -14.34 -26.90 -8.50
CA HIS A 38 -14.55 -27.36 -7.12
C HIS A 38 -14.10 -26.28 -6.12
N PHE A 39 -14.96 -25.97 -5.13
CA PHE A 39 -14.66 -24.99 -4.09
C PHE A 39 -14.22 -25.67 -2.79
N LYS A 40 -13.25 -25.06 -2.10
CA LYS A 40 -12.78 -25.46 -0.78
C LYS A 40 -13.09 -24.36 0.25
N ASP A 41 -13.77 -24.74 1.33
CA ASP A 41 -14.19 -23.84 2.42
C ASP A 41 -13.20 -23.92 3.61
N ASP A 42 -11.92 -23.63 3.36
CA ASP A 42 -10.84 -23.76 4.35
C ASP A 42 -10.14 -22.42 4.62
N ILE A 43 -10.40 -21.83 5.79
CA ILE A 43 -9.85 -20.53 6.21
C ILE A 43 -8.36 -20.66 6.58
N THR A 44 -7.91 -21.85 6.99
CA THR A 44 -6.50 -22.08 7.35
C THR A 44 -5.56 -22.01 6.14
N ALA A 45 -6.11 -22.10 4.92
CA ALA A 45 -5.37 -21.89 3.68
C ALA A 45 -4.84 -20.44 3.50
N LEU A 46 -5.26 -19.50 4.35
CA LEU A 46 -4.71 -18.14 4.42
C LEU A 46 -3.36 -18.08 5.17
N ILE A 47 -3.01 -19.12 5.95
CA ILE A 47 -1.75 -19.16 6.72
C ILE A 47 -0.60 -19.59 5.80
N PRO A 48 0.55 -18.88 5.81
CA PRO A 48 1.68 -19.18 4.94
C PRO A 48 2.39 -20.46 5.37
N SER A 49 2.97 -21.18 4.40
CA SER A 49 3.56 -22.50 4.62
C SER A 49 5.09 -22.54 4.39
N ASN A 50 5.87 -22.08 5.37
CA ASN A 50 7.34 -22.21 5.34
C ASN A 50 7.80 -23.61 5.85
N PRO A 51 9.07 -24.01 5.69
CA PRO A 51 9.56 -25.34 6.09
C PRO A 51 9.40 -25.66 7.59
N GLU A 52 9.64 -24.68 8.48
CA GLU A 52 9.45 -24.85 9.93
C GLU A 52 7.96 -24.97 10.29
N THR A 53 7.13 -24.13 9.69
CA THR A 53 5.67 -24.15 9.81
C THR A 53 5.11 -25.49 9.32
N ARG A 54 5.64 -26.05 8.23
CA ARG A 54 5.27 -27.38 7.76
C ARG A 54 5.65 -28.48 8.76
N ARG A 55 6.80 -28.37 9.43
CA ARG A 55 7.22 -29.29 10.49
C ARG A 55 6.28 -29.20 11.70
N VAL A 56 5.97 -27.99 12.16
CA VAL A 56 5.01 -27.74 13.25
C VAL A 56 3.61 -28.21 12.87
N GLN A 57 3.11 -27.89 11.66
CA GLN A 57 1.81 -28.34 11.16
C GLN A 57 1.74 -29.87 11.03
N LYS A 58 2.83 -30.52 10.62
CA LYS A 58 2.91 -31.98 10.53
C LYS A 58 2.71 -32.61 11.91
N VAL A 59 3.39 -32.08 12.93
CA VAL A 59 3.26 -32.56 14.31
C VAL A 59 1.90 -32.17 14.91
N LEU A 60 1.38 -30.96 14.65
CA LEU A 60 0.04 -30.56 15.10
C LEU A 60 -1.08 -31.44 14.51
N LYS A 61 -0.95 -31.85 13.23
CA LYS A 61 -1.88 -32.80 12.58
C LYS A 61 -1.83 -34.20 13.19
N SER A 62 -0.72 -34.59 13.81
CA SER A 62 -0.61 -35.88 14.50
C SER A 62 -1.08 -35.83 15.96
N ILE A 63 -1.46 -34.66 16.49
CA ILE A 63 -2.08 -34.53 17.81
C ILE A 63 -3.59 -34.72 17.66
N ALA A 64 -4.06 -35.98 17.73
CA ALA A 64 -5.46 -36.32 17.51
C ALA A 64 -6.44 -35.74 18.55
N PHE A 65 -5.94 -35.16 19.65
CA PHE A 65 -6.76 -34.45 20.63
C PHE A 65 -7.35 -33.12 20.11
N THR A 66 -6.69 -32.46 19.14
CA THR A 66 -7.11 -31.11 18.69
C THR A 66 -8.37 -31.10 17.83
N ASP A 67 -8.65 -32.20 17.12
CA ASP A 67 -9.81 -32.33 16.23
C ASP A 67 -11.07 -32.85 16.94
N LYS A 68 -10.99 -33.18 18.23
CA LYS A 68 -12.14 -33.73 18.96
C LYS A 68 -13.20 -32.69 19.26
N ILE A 69 -14.44 -33.16 19.30
CA ILE A 69 -15.59 -32.41 19.80
C ILE A 69 -15.82 -32.85 21.24
N ILE A 70 -15.72 -31.90 22.16
CA ILE A 70 -15.98 -32.09 23.58
C ILE A 70 -17.47 -31.85 23.80
N VAL A 71 -18.12 -32.83 24.43
CA VAL A 71 -19.51 -32.76 24.85
C VAL A 71 -19.52 -32.65 26.36
N ASN A 72 -20.03 -31.54 26.88
CA ASN A 72 -20.26 -31.36 28.30
C ASN A 72 -21.75 -31.47 28.58
N ILE A 73 -22.14 -32.47 29.37
CA ILE A 73 -23.52 -32.71 29.79
C ILE A 73 -23.60 -32.34 31.28
N GLU A 74 -24.41 -31.34 31.61
CA GLU A 74 -24.47 -30.72 32.92
C GLU A 74 -25.82 -31.00 33.59
N LYS A 75 -25.77 -31.35 34.88
CA LYS A 75 -26.93 -31.63 35.70
C LYS A 75 -27.57 -30.33 36.19
N GLY A 76 -28.87 -30.18 35.94
CA GLY A 76 -29.66 -29.09 36.52
C GLY A 76 -29.76 -29.17 38.05
N GLU A 77 -30.08 -28.04 38.70
CA GLU A 77 -30.12 -27.92 40.16
C GLU A 77 -31.08 -28.93 40.82
N SER A 78 -32.21 -29.24 40.17
CA SER A 78 -33.25 -30.14 40.66
C SER A 78 -33.13 -31.59 40.18
N SER A 79 -32.05 -31.95 39.48
CA SER A 79 -31.96 -33.22 38.74
C SER A 79 -31.10 -34.26 39.44
N SER A 80 -31.43 -35.53 39.20
CA SER A 80 -30.69 -36.69 39.73
C SER A 80 -29.49 -37.06 38.86
N VAL A 81 -28.55 -37.81 39.43
CA VAL A 81 -27.41 -38.37 38.68
C VAL A 81 -27.87 -39.48 37.75
N GLU A 82 -28.95 -40.20 38.07
CA GLU A 82 -29.57 -41.14 37.14
C GLU A 82 -30.06 -40.44 35.87
N GLU A 83 -30.80 -39.33 35.99
CA GLU A 83 -31.27 -38.54 34.85
C GLU A 83 -30.12 -38.01 33.98
N LEU A 84 -29.01 -37.59 34.61
CA LEU A 84 -27.79 -37.18 33.90
C LEU A 84 -27.20 -38.32 33.06
N THR A 85 -27.09 -39.52 33.64
CA THR A 85 -26.54 -40.70 32.94
C THR A 85 -27.50 -41.27 31.88
N LEU A 86 -28.82 -41.14 32.07
CA LEU A 86 -29.83 -41.50 31.07
C LEU A 86 -29.77 -40.57 29.86
N PHE A 87 -29.69 -39.26 30.10
CA PHE A 87 -29.50 -38.28 29.03
C PHE A 87 -28.23 -38.58 28.22
N ALA A 88 -27.11 -38.86 28.89
CA ALA A 88 -25.85 -39.19 28.22
C ALA A 88 -25.95 -40.48 27.38
N ARG A 89 -26.72 -41.47 27.84
CA ARG A 89 -27.00 -42.69 27.08
C ARG A 89 -27.82 -42.40 25.83
N ASP A 90 -28.95 -41.70 25.98
CA ASP A 90 -29.83 -41.36 24.86
C ASP A 90 -29.11 -40.48 23.82
N PHE A 91 -28.22 -39.59 24.27
CA PHE A 91 -27.34 -38.80 23.42
C PHE A 91 -26.39 -39.67 22.58
N VAL A 92 -25.68 -40.60 23.23
CA VAL A 92 -24.76 -41.51 22.53
C VAL A 92 -25.50 -42.42 21.56
N ASP A 93 -26.64 -42.96 21.96
CA ASP A 93 -27.44 -43.88 21.13
C ASP A 93 -28.01 -43.13 19.91
N SER A 94 -28.53 -41.91 20.09
CA SER A 94 -28.99 -41.04 19.00
C SER A 94 -27.87 -40.68 18.02
N LEU A 95 -26.67 -40.41 18.54
CA LEU A 95 -25.50 -40.08 17.72
C LEU A 95 -25.03 -41.29 16.90
N GLN A 96 -25.05 -42.50 17.47
CA GLN A 96 -24.66 -43.73 16.79
C GLN A 96 -25.66 -44.15 15.72
N GLU A 97 -26.97 -44.00 15.97
CA GLU A 97 -28.01 -44.34 15.00
C GLU A 97 -28.03 -43.38 13.81
N GLY A 98 -27.91 -42.07 14.06
CA GLY A 98 -28.02 -41.04 13.02
C GLY A 98 -26.73 -40.66 12.30
N PHE A 99 -25.57 -40.77 12.96
CA PHE A 99 -24.32 -40.14 12.49
C PHE A 99 -23.07 -41.04 12.58
N SER A 100 -23.23 -42.36 12.63
CA SER A 100 -22.11 -43.32 12.68
C SER A 100 -21.07 -43.15 11.55
N GLY A 101 -21.47 -42.70 10.35
CA GLY A 101 -20.55 -42.41 9.25
C GLY A 101 -19.63 -41.19 9.49
N TYR A 102 -20.02 -40.30 10.39
CA TYR A 102 -19.30 -39.05 10.71
C TYR A 102 -18.51 -39.11 12.02
N VAL A 103 -18.69 -40.18 12.80
CA VAL A 103 -18.05 -40.37 14.11
C VAL A 103 -17.19 -41.62 14.09
N LYS A 104 -15.87 -41.46 14.28
CA LYS A 104 -14.92 -42.58 14.40
C LYS A 104 -14.98 -43.27 15.76
N ASN A 105 -15.11 -42.48 16.82
CA ASN A 105 -15.09 -42.98 18.19
C ASN A 105 -15.78 -41.98 19.14
N ILE A 106 -16.38 -42.49 20.21
CA ILE A 106 -16.93 -41.71 21.33
C ILE A 106 -16.26 -42.20 22.60
N GLN A 107 -15.54 -41.32 23.29
CA GLN A 107 -14.88 -41.61 24.55
C GLN A 107 -15.69 -41.02 25.72
N GLY A 108 -15.60 -41.65 26.89
CA GLY A 108 -16.33 -41.26 28.10
C GLY A 108 -17.44 -42.22 28.51
N LYS A 109 -17.74 -43.24 27.68
CA LYS A 109 -18.59 -44.40 28.00
C LYS A 109 -17.71 -45.64 28.15
N VAL A 110 -17.69 -46.24 29.33
CA VAL A 110 -16.95 -47.47 29.65
C VAL A 110 -17.96 -48.60 29.90
N ASP A 111 -17.82 -49.69 29.16
CA ASP A 111 -18.63 -50.89 29.36
C ASP A 111 -18.05 -51.77 30.48
N ASP A 112 -18.90 -52.46 31.24
CA ASP A 112 -18.50 -53.36 32.34
C ASP A 112 -17.57 -54.47 31.83
N ALA A 113 -17.78 -54.93 30.59
CA ALA A 113 -16.90 -55.89 29.93
C ALA A 113 -15.48 -55.35 29.69
N GLN A 114 -15.35 -54.04 29.41
CA GLN A 114 -14.04 -53.41 29.18
C GLN A 114 -13.24 -53.25 30.48
N VAL A 115 -13.92 -53.04 31.62
CA VAL A 115 -13.28 -53.01 32.94
C VAL A 115 -12.67 -54.37 33.28
N LEU A 116 -13.40 -55.46 33.00
CA LEU A 116 -12.90 -56.82 33.20
C LEU A 116 -11.75 -57.17 32.24
N ASN A 117 -11.82 -56.75 30.97
CA ASN A 117 -10.72 -56.94 30.02
C ASN A 117 -9.47 -56.16 30.44
N THR A 118 -9.64 -54.98 31.03
CA THR A 118 -8.52 -54.18 31.58
C THR A 118 -7.86 -54.91 32.75
N LEU A 119 -8.67 -55.48 33.65
CA LEU A 119 -8.17 -56.30 34.77
C LEU A 119 -7.36 -57.51 34.28
N ASP A 120 -7.87 -58.23 33.28
CA ASP A 120 -7.20 -59.40 32.71
C ASP A 120 -5.90 -58.99 31.97
N LEU A 121 -5.90 -57.91 31.18
CA LEU A 121 -4.71 -57.41 30.48
C LEU A 121 -3.60 -57.01 31.44
N VAL A 122 -3.94 -56.33 32.55
CA VAL A 122 -2.96 -55.95 33.57
C VAL A 122 -2.45 -57.17 34.34
N TYR A 123 -3.30 -58.17 34.59
CA TYR A 123 -2.88 -59.42 35.21
C TYR A 123 -1.91 -60.20 34.32
N ASP A 124 -2.24 -60.39 33.04
CA ASP A 124 -1.43 -61.16 32.09
C ASP A 124 -0.07 -60.49 31.78
N ASN A 125 0.07 -59.19 32.08
CA ASN A 125 1.27 -58.40 31.79
C ASN A 125 1.78 -57.60 33.00
N LEU A 126 1.49 -58.07 34.23
CA LEU A 126 1.75 -57.32 35.46
C LEU A 126 3.16 -56.70 35.58
N PRO A 127 4.27 -57.42 35.25
CA PRO A 127 5.63 -56.87 35.36
C PRO A 127 5.81 -55.52 34.66
N LEU A 128 5.11 -55.29 33.55
CA LEU A 128 5.24 -54.07 32.75
C LEU A 128 4.70 -52.83 33.47
N PHE A 129 3.76 -53.00 34.39
CA PHE A 129 3.09 -51.93 35.12
C PHE A 129 3.71 -51.65 36.51
N LEU A 130 4.59 -52.53 37.00
CA LEU A 130 5.23 -52.39 38.31
C LEU A 130 6.48 -51.49 38.26
N ASN A 131 6.72 -50.75 39.33
CA ASN A 131 7.94 -49.94 39.56
C ASN A 131 8.68 -50.45 40.81
N GLU A 132 9.90 -49.97 41.05
CA GLU A 132 10.74 -50.42 42.17
C GLU A 132 10.08 -50.34 43.56
N THR A 133 9.24 -49.33 43.80
CA THR A 133 8.49 -49.19 45.07
C THR A 133 7.48 -50.30 45.28
N ASP A 134 6.93 -50.86 44.20
CA ASP A 134 5.86 -51.85 44.27
C ASP A 134 6.40 -53.20 44.70
N TYR A 135 7.62 -53.55 44.29
CA TYR A 135 8.27 -54.77 44.75
C TYR A 135 8.45 -54.79 46.27
N LYS A 136 8.62 -53.62 46.92
CA LYS A 136 8.62 -53.51 48.40
C LYS A 136 7.23 -53.73 49.00
N GLU A 137 6.17 -53.26 48.34
CA GLU A 137 4.79 -53.53 48.76
C GLU A 137 4.42 -55.01 48.60
N ILE A 138 4.82 -55.61 47.47
CA ILE A 138 4.66 -57.04 47.20
C ILE A 138 5.40 -57.85 48.27
N GLU A 139 6.65 -57.51 48.58
CA GLU A 139 7.45 -58.18 49.61
C GLU A 139 6.76 -58.15 51.00
N GLY A 140 6.17 -57.02 51.39
CA GLY A 140 5.38 -56.92 52.62
C GLY A 140 4.17 -57.86 52.67
N LYS A 141 3.53 -58.12 51.51
CA LYS A 141 2.38 -59.02 51.36
C LYS A 141 2.74 -60.51 51.44
N LEU A 142 4.02 -60.88 51.33
CA LEU A 142 4.45 -62.30 51.35
C LEU A 142 4.64 -62.87 52.76
N SER A 143 4.57 -62.03 53.79
CA SER A 143 4.66 -62.48 55.18
C SER A 143 3.47 -63.36 55.58
N ARG A 144 3.70 -64.34 56.47
CA ARG A 144 2.67 -65.29 56.91
C ARG A 144 1.42 -64.61 57.46
N ASP A 145 1.58 -63.60 58.32
CA ASP A 145 0.47 -62.89 58.95
C ASP A 145 -0.35 -62.09 57.92
N SER A 146 0.32 -61.44 56.94
CA SER A 146 -0.35 -60.71 55.87
C SER A 146 -1.14 -61.66 54.94
N ILE A 147 -0.56 -62.82 54.61
CA ILE A 147 -1.24 -63.84 53.78
C ILE A 147 -2.47 -64.37 54.52
N GLN A 148 -2.36 -64.67 55.81
CA GLN A 148 -3.50 -65.15 56.61
C GLN A 148 -4.65 -64.13 56.61
N LEU A 149 -4.36 -62.86 56.91
CA LEU A 149 -5.36 -61.78 56.88
C LEU A 149 -6.00 -61.62 55.49
N GLN A 150 -5.21 -61.68 54.43
CA GLN A 150 -5.72 -61.59 53.06
C GLN A 150 -6.61 -62.79 52.70
N MET A 151 -6.26 -64.01 53.14
CA MET A 151 -7.08 -65.20 52.90
C MET A 151 -8.42 -65.13 53.64
N GLU A 152 -8.44 -64.61 54.87
CA GLU A 152 -9.69 -64.36 55.62
C GLU A 152 -10.59 -63.34 54.90
N GLN A 153 -10.00 -62.26 54.37
CA GLN A 153 -10.72 -61.26 53.57
C GLN A 153 -11.28 -61.85 52.27
N ASN A 154 -10.49 -62.68 51.59
CA ASN A 154 -10.91 -63.39 50.38
C ASN A 154 -12.09 -64.32 50.69
N TYR A 155 -12.03 -65.10 51.78
CA TYR A 155 -13.13 -65.96 52.22
C TYR A 155 -14.41 -65.15 52.47
N ARG A 156 -14.31 -64.05 53.24
CA ARG A 156 -15.44 -63.14 53.51
C ARG A 156 -16.06 -62.57 52.21
N SER A 157 -15.22 -62.23 51.24
CA SER A 157 -15.67 -61.70 49.94
C SER A 157 -16.40 -62.76 49.11
N LEU A 158 -15.93 -64.02 49.15
CA LEU A 158 -16.54 -65.15 48.44
C LEU A 158 -17.91 -65.56 48.99
N VAL A 159 -18.16 -65.37 50.29
CA VAL A 159 -19.46 -65.66 50.92
C VAL A 159 -20.43 -64.48 50.90
N SER A 160 -20.01 -63.33 50.37
CA SER A 160 -20.86 -62.14 50.19
C SER A 160 -21.77 -62.27 48.93
N PRO A 161 -22.83 -61.45 48.81
CA PRO A 161 -23.65 -61.40 47.58
C PRO A 161 -22.86 -61.11 46.29
N SER A 162 -21.71 -60.44 46.38
CA SER A 162 -20.80 -60.16 45.25
C SER A 162 -19.79 -61.29 44.98
N GLY A 163 -19.86 -62.39 45.72
CA GLY A 163 -18.89 -63.49 45.71
C GLY A 163 -18.74 -64.21 44.36
N ILE A 164 -19.77 -64.18 43.50
CA ILE A 164 -19.75 -64.79 42.16
C ILE A 164 -18.72 -64.13 41.24
N ILE A 165 -18.62 -62.79 41.28
CA ILE A 165 -17.65 -62.02 40.50
C ILE A 165 -16.27 -62.12 41.17
N ALA A 166 -16.23 -61.94 42.50
CA ALA A 166 -15.00 -62.00 43.28
C ALA A 166 -14.28 -63.35 43.14
N LYS A 167 -15.02 -64.46 42.98
CA LYS A 167 -14.45 -65.80 42.76
C LYS A 167 -13.49 -65.87 41.57
N LYS A 168 -13.83 -65.23 40.44
CA LYS A 168 -12.98 -65.27 39.25
C LYS A 168 -11.67 -64.51 39.47
N THR A 169 -11.71 -63.39 40.19
CA THR A 169 -10.53 -62.56 40.47
C THR A 169 -9.66 -63.14 41.58
N ILE A 170 -10.26 -63.58 42.69
CA ILE A 170 -9.54 -64.10 43.87
C ILE A 170 -8.77 -65.40 43.54
N ILE A 171 -9.33 -66.27 42.69
CA ILE A 171 -8.65 -67.51 42.30
C ILE A 171 -7.42 -67.21 41.42
N LYS A 172 -7.52 -66.21 40.54
CA LYS A 172 -6.42 -65.79 39.66
C LYS A 172 -5.33 -65.03 40.43
N ASP A 173 -5.73 -64.13 41.32
CA ASP A 173 -4.84 -63.24 42.07
C ASP A 173 -5.22 -63.20 43.57
N PRO A 174 -4.86 -64.23 44.35
CA PRO A 174 -5.22 -64.34 45.76
C PRO A 174 -4.59 -63.26 46.66
N LEU A 175 -3.51 -62.60 46.23
CA LEU A 175 -2.83 -61.55 47.01
C LEU A 175 -3.19 -60.13 46.54
N GLY A 176 -3.94 -60.02 45.45
CA GLY A 176 -4.33 -58.77 44.84
C GLY A 176 -3.14 -57.99 44.26
N LEU A 177 -2.13 -58.67 43.70
CA LEU A 177 -0.95 -58.04 43.11
C LEU A 177 -1.31 -57.14 41.92
N SER A 178 -2.28 -57.52 41.09
CA SER A 178 -2.74 -56.72 39.95
C SER A 178 -3.45 -55.44 40.38
N PHE A 179 -4.02 -55.39 41.59
CA PHE A 179 -4.63 -54.16 42.11
C PHE A 179 -3.60 -53.06 42.41
N ILE A 180 -2.33 -53.41 42.67
CA ILE A 180 -1.23 -52.45 42.84
C ILE A 180 -1.04 -51.66 41.55
N ALA A 181 -1.02 -52.36 40.40
CA ALA A 181 -0.92 -51.75 39.08
C ALA A 181 -2.22 -51.01 38.69
N LEU A 182 -3.40 -51.59 38.94
CA LEU A 182 -4.68 -50.93 38.61
C LEU A 182 -4.88 -49.59 39.34
N LYS A 183 -4.48 -49.51 40.62
CA LYS A 183 -4.56 -48.28 41.41
C LYS A 183 -3.73 -47.14 40.79
N LYS A 184 -2.68 -47.47 40.03
CA LYS A 184 -1.88 -46.50 39.27
C LYS A 184 -2.54 -46.12 37.96
N LEU A 185 -3.17 -47.07 37.27
CA LEU A 185 -3.89 -46.82 36.02
C LEU A 185 -5.13 -45.94 36.24
N GLN A 186 -5.79 -46.04 37.39
CA GLN A 186 -6.83 -45.09 37.82
C GLN A 186 -6.32 -43.65 37.94
N LYS A 187 -5.01 -43.44 38.15
CA LYS A 187 -4.40 -42.10 38.25
C LYS A 187 -3.91 -41.54 36.91
N ILE A 188 -3.96 -42.32 35.82
CA ILE A 188 -3.38 -41.96 34.50
C ILE A 188 -4.43 -41.32 33.55
N GLY A 189 -5.69 -41.23 33.98
CA GLY A 189 -6.78 -40.55 33.24
C GLY A 189 -6.75 -39.01 33.29
N VAL A 190 -7.59 -38.38 32.46
CA VAL A 190 -7.62 -36.93 32.17
C VAL A 190 -7.94 -36.03 33.38
N ALA A 191 -8.38 -36.54 34.53
CA ALA A 191 -8.15 -35.82 35.78
C ALA A 191 -8.11 -36.76 36.97
N GLU A 192 -7.36 -36.36 38.00
CA GLU A 192 -7.54 -36.83 39.37
C GLU A 192 -8.96 -36.51 39.91
N ASP A 193 -9.79 -35.83 39.11
CA ASP A 193 -11.09 -35.24 39.42
C ASP A 193 -12.30 -35.92 38.75
N PHE A 194 -12.14 -37.07 38.07
CA PHE A 194 -13.26 -37.82 37.49
C PHE A 194 -13.49 -39.19 38.15
N ILE A 195 -14.75 -39.60 38.30
CA ILE A 195 -15.21 -40.89 38.82
C ILE A 195 -16.10 -41.60 37.80
N LEU A 196 -16.03 -42.92 37.74
CA LEU A 196 -16.87 -43.73 36.84
C LEU A 196 -18.18 -44.13 37.54
N LYS A 197 -19.33 -43.75 36.99
CA LYS A 197 -20.66 -44.12 37.51
C LYS A 197 -21.62 -44.44 36.36
N ASN A 198 -22.34 -45.55 36.47
CA ASN A 198 -23.26 -46.06 35.43
C ASN A 198 -22.63 -46.11 34.01
N GLY A 199 -21.34 -46.45 33.93
CA GLY A 199 -20.60 -46.51 32.67
C GLY A 199 -20.16 -45.16 32.11
N PHE A 200 -20.35 -44.03 32.80
CA PHE A 200 -19.90 -42.71 32.35
C PHE A 200 -18.87 -42.09 33.29
N LEU A 201 -17.96 -41.26 32.75
CA LEU A 201 -17.01 -40.46 33.53
C LEU A 201 -17.65 -39.15 33.98
N LEU A 202 -17.86 -39.01 35.30
CA LEU A 202 -18.41 -37.83 35.95
C LEU A 202 -17.30 -37.07 36.70
N ASN A 203 -17.43 -35.76 36.87
CA ASN A 203 -16.55 -35.04 37.80
C ASN A 203 -16.81 -35.48 39.27
N LYS A 204 -15.87 -35.16 40.17
CA LYS A 204 -15.95 -35.46 41.61
C LYS A 204 -17.26 -35.02 42.26
N GLU A 205 -17.81 -33.89 41.81
CA GLU A 205 -19.06 -33.32 42.33
C GLU A 205 -20.32 -33.97 41.75
N GLU A 206 -20.19 -34.94 40.83
CA GLU A 206 -21.29 -35.63 40.13
C GLU A 206 -22.26 -34.68 39.39
N THR A 207 -21.76 -33.54 38.92
CA THR A 207 -22.54 -32.50 38.24
C THR A 207 -22.38 -32.51 36.73
N ASN A 208 -21.30 -33.07 36.18
CA ASN A 208 -20.98 -33.03 34.76
C ASN A 208 -20.48 -34.37 34.22
N ILE A 209 -20.92 -34.74 33.01
CA ILE A 209 -20.34 -35.82 32.19
C ILE A 209 -19.59 -35.20 31.02
N LEU A 210 -18.34 -35.63 30.80
CA LEU A 210 -17.56 -35.25 29.63
C LEU A 210 -17.47 -36.43 28.66
N LEU A 211 -17.91 -36.20 27.42
CA LEU A 211 -17.68 -37.12 26.30
C LEU A 211 -16.77 -36.47 25.26
N PHE A 212 -15.97 -37.28 24.58
CA PHE A 212 -15.13 -36.82 23.48
C PHE A 212 -15.47 -37.56 22.20
N ILE A 213 -15.94 -36.83 21.20
CA ILE A 213 -16.26 -37.36 19.88
C ILE A 213 -15.08 -37.12 18.95
N THR A 214 -14.57 -38.19 18.34
CA THR A 214 -13.59 -38.09 17.26
C THR A 214 -14.32 -38.06 15.93
N PRO A 215 -14.33 -36.92 15.19
CA PRO A 215 -14.96 -36.84 13.89
C PRO A 215 -14.22 -37.68 12.83
N THR A 216 -14.94 -38.14 11.81
CA THR A 216 -14.36 -38.86 10.68
C THR A 216 -13.41 -37.97 9.88
N TYR A 217 -13.80 -36.72 9.67
CA TYR A 217 -13.09 -35.74 8.86
C TYR A 217 -12.30 -34.74 9.73
N PRO A 218 -11.13 -34.25 9.28
CA PRO A 218 -10.35 -33.25 10.01
C PRO A 218 -11.10 -31.92 10.13
N SER A 219 -10.80 -31.10 11.14
CA SER A 219 -11.51 -29.83 11.39
C SER A 219 -11.54 -28.85 10.20
N SER A 220 -10.55 -28.90 9.30
CA SER A 220 -10.51 -28.07 8.08
C SER A 220 -11.49 -28.50 6.97
N ALA A 221 -12.04 -29.71 7.05
CA ALA A 221 -13.04 -30.24 6.13
C ALA A 221 -14.45 -29.77 6.54
N THR A 222 -14.70 -28.47 6.41
CA THR A 222 -15.91 -27.81 6.93
C THR A 222 -17.19 -28.26 6.22
N VAL A 223 -17.12 -28.59 4.93
CA VAL A 223 -18.27 -29.08 4.14
C VAL A 223 -18.69 -30.47 4.61
N GLU A 224 -17.71 -31.35 4.84
CA GLU A 224 -17.90 -32.73 5.26
C GLU A 224 -18.30 -32.86 6.73
N ASN A 225 -17.82 -31.95 7.60
CA ASN A 225 -18.17 -31.92 9.03
C ASN A 225 -19.51 -31.22 9.32
N ARG A 226 -20.06 -30.47 8.37
CA ARG A 226 -21.32 -29.75 8.58
C ARG A 226 -22.49 -30.65 8.98
N PRO A 227 -22.77 -31.79 8.33
CA PRO A 227 -23.87 -32.68 8.73
C PRO A 227 -23.75 -33.15 10.19
N LEU A 228 -22.53 -33.42 10.67
CA LEU A 228 -22.28 -33.78 12.06
C LEU A 228 -22.56 -32.60 13.00
N ALA A 229 -22.08 -31.41 12.66
CA ALA A 229 -22.30 -30.21 13.46
C ALA A 229 -23.79 -29.88 13.59
N ASP A 230 -24.52 -29.83 12.47
CA ASP A 230 -25.96 -29.59 12.45
C ASP A 230 -26.72 -30.70 13.20
N GLY A 231 -26.27 -31.95 13.05
CA GLY A 231 -26.81 -33.13 13.74
C GLY A 231 -26.69 -33.08 15.26
N LEU A 232 -25.56 -32.63 15.80
CA LEU A 232 -25.36 -32.50 17.26
C LEU A 232 -26.35 -31.52 17.88
N TYR A 233 -26.57 -30.37 17.24
CA TYR A 233 -27.56 -29.38 17.70
C TYR A 233 -29.01 -29.86 17.51
N GLU A 234 -29.27 -30.71 16.50
CA GLU A 234 -30.58 -31.35 16.34
C GLU A 234 -30.85 -32.37 17.46
N ILE A 235 -29.86 -33.20 17.82
CA ILE A 235 -29.95 -34.15 18.93
C ILE A 235 -30.17 -33.38 20.25
N GLN A 236 -29.39 -32.32 20.50
CA GLN A 236 -29.58 -31.46 21.67
C GLN A 236 -31.03 -30.97 21.76
N ARG A 237 -31.61 -30.46 20.66
CA ARG A 237 -32.99 -29.96 20.67
C ARG A 237 -34.00 -31.05 21.02
N LYS A 238 -33.89 -32.24 20.41
CA LYS A 238 -34.78 -33.39 20.69
C LYS A 238 -34.69 -33.86 22.13
N LEU A 239 -33.47 -33.90 22.70
CA LEU A 239 -33.28 -34.31 24.08
C LEU A 239 -33.74 -33.23 25.06
N ASN A 240 -33.53 -31.95 24.76
CA ASN A 240 -34.06 -30.85 25.56
C ASN A 240 -35.60 -30.86 25.60
N ASP A 241 -36.28 -31.22 24.50
CA ASP A 241 -37.74 -31.39 24.48
C ASP A 241 -38.21 -32.55 25.39
N THR A 242 -37.36 -33.56 25.60
CA THR A 242 -37.67 -34.75 26.40
C THR A 242 -37.36 -34.57 27.89
N TYR A 243 -36.21 -33.96 28.20
CA TYR A 243 -35.68 -33.83 29.55
C TYR A 243 -35.94 -32.44 30.18
N GLY A 244 -36.33 -31.43 29.40
CA GLY A 244 -36.56 -30.06 29.87
C GLY A 244 -35.27 -29.40 30.41
N ASP A 245 -35.41 -28.50 31.38
CA ASP A 245 -34.27 -27.81 32.03
C ASP A 245 -33.50 -28.69 33.04
N LYS A 246 -33.76 -30.01 33.04
CA LYS A 246 -33.14 -30.94 33.98
C LYS A 246 -31.68 -31.26 33.64
N VAL A 247 -31.34 -31.30 32.36
CA VAL A 247 -29.99 -31.62 31.90
C VAL A 247 -29.68 -30.70 30.71
N ASP A 248 -28.55 -30.01 30.76
CA ASP A 248 -28.05 -29.19 29.65
C ASP A 248 -26.92 -29.91 28.94
N VAL A 249 -26.76 -29.68 27.64
CA VAL A 249 -25.62 -30.20 26.87
C VAL A 249 -24.99 -29.09 26.05
N SER A 250 -23.67 -29.06 26.03
CA SER A 250 -22.90 -28.08 25.26
C SER A 250 -21.77 -28.76 24.50
N PHE A 251 -21.50 -28.24 23.31
CA PHE A 251 -20.50 -28.79 22.40
C PHE A 251 -19.42 -27.75 22.12
N PHE A 252 -18.15 -28.15 22.21
CA PHE A 252 -17.02 -27.31 21.84
C PHE A 252 -15.93 -28.12 21.14
N GLY A 253 -15.37 -27.59 20.04
CA GLY A 253 -14.30 -28.28 19.32
C GLY A 253 -13.91 -27.55 18.04
N ALA A 254 -12.70 -27.82 17.55
CA ALA A 254 -12.14 -27.14 16.37
C ALA A 254 -13.01 -27.33 15.11
N ALA A 255 -13.58 -28.52 14.91
CA ALA A 255 -14.48 -28.80 13.79
C ALA A 255 -15.75 -27.93 13.82
N LEU A 256 -16.37 -27.76 15.00
CA LEU A 256 -17.57 -26.93 15.15
C LEU A 256 -17.27 -25.45 14.94
N VAL A 257 -16.14 -24.97 15.46
CA VAL A 257 -15.68 -23.60 15.25
C VAL A 257 -15.40 -23.34 13.76
N ALA A 258 -14.72 -24.26 13.08
CA ALA A 258 -14.42 -24.12 11.65
C ALA A 258 -15.68 -24.12 10.78
N VAL A 259 -16.65 -25.00 11.05
CA VAL A 259 -17.94 -25.02 10.35
C VAL A 259 -18.72 -23.73 10.59
N ALA A 260 -18.81 -23.26 11.84
CA ALA A 260 -19.50 -22.02 12.18
C ALA A 260 -18.88 -20.81 11.46
N ASN A 261 -17.55 -20.73 11.41
CA ASN A 261 -16.81 -19.71 10.67
C ASN A 261 -17.12 -19.75 9.16
N ALA A 262 -16.95 -20.91 8.52
CA ALA A 262 -17.18 -21.07 7.09
C ALA A 262 -18.62 -20.72 6.70
N GLN A 263 -19.60 -21.19 7.49
CA GLN A 263 -21.01 -20.90 7.24
C GLN A 263 -21.33 -19.41 7.44
N GLN A 264 -20.76 -18.77 8.47
CA GLN A 264 -20.98 -17.35 8.70
C GLN A 264 -20.37 -16.49 7.58
N ILE A 265 -19.14 -16.80 7.14
CA ILE A 265 -18.52 -16.13 5.98
C ILE A 265 -19.40 -16.28 4.74
N LYS A 266 -19.85 -17.50 4.44
CA LYS A 266 -20.69 -17.76 3.26
C LYS A 266 -22.01 -16.98 3.31
N ASN A 267 -22.67 -16.98 4.47
CA ASN A 267 -23.90 -16.23 4.68
C ASN A 267 -23.69 -14.72 4.53
N ASP A 268 -22.63 -14.18 5.16
CA ASP A 268 -22.31 -12.75 5.09
C ASP A 268 -21.93 -12.33 3.67
N ILE A 269 -21.17 -13.13 2.93
CA ILE A 269 -20.86 -12.87 1.52
C ILE A 269 -22.15 -12.79 0.71
N ILE A 270 -23.00 -13.81 0.77
CA ILE A 270 -24.24 -13.85 -0.02
C ILE A 270 -25.13 -12.67 0.33
N PHE A 271 -25.30 -12.39 1.62
CA PHE A 271 -26.11 -11.28 2.12
C PHE A 271 -25.56 -9.93 1.66
N THR A 272 -24.27 -9.66 1.90
CA THR A 272 -23.65 -8.38 1.59
C THR A 272 -23.54 -8.13 0.08
N VAL A 273 -23.19 -9.15 -0.72
CA VAL A 273 -23.19 -9.07 -2.20
C VAL A 273 -24.58 -8.75 -2.72
N SER A 274 -25.60 -9.44 -2.22
CA SER A 274 -26.98 -9.26 -2.71
C SER A 274 -27.48 -7.85 -2.42
N ILE A 275 -27.24 -7.35 -1.21
CA ILE A 275 -27.60 -5.97 -0.84
C ILE A 275 -26.78 -4.97 -1.66
N ALA A 276 -25.47 -5.16 -1.78
CA ALA A 276 -24.61 -4.29 -2.59
C ALA A 276 -25.09 -4.22 -4.05
N MET A 277 -25.45 -5.36 -4.65
CA MET A 277 -25.99 -5.42 -6.01
C MET A 277 -27.30 -4.65 -6.12
N VAL A 278 -28.24 -4.83 -5.19
CA VAL A 278 -29.52 -4.10 -5.19
C VAL A 278 -29.28 -2.59 -5.03
N VAL A 279 -28.45 -2.19 -4.07
CA VAL A 279 -28.10 -0.79 -3.82
C VAL A 279 -27.45 -0.17 -5.05
N LEU A 280 -26.51 -0.86 -5.69
CA LEU A 280 -25.85 -0.39 -6.92
C LEU A 280 -26.84 -0.27 -8.09
N LEU A 281 -27.70 -1.27 -8.32
CA LEU A 281 -28.71 -1.22 -9.36
C LEU A 281 -29.66 -0.04 -9.17
N VAL A 282 -30.16 0.16 -7.94
CA VAL A 282 -31.05 1.30 -7.59
C VAL A 282 -30.31 2.63 -7.78
N LEU A 283 -29.08 2.72 -7.28
CA LEU A 283 -28.26 3.94 -7.39
C LEU A 283 -28.03 4.33 -8.84
N LEU A 284 -27.62 3.39 -9.68
CA LEU A 284 -27.39 3.63 -11.10
C LEU A 284 -28.71 3.91 -11.85
N MET A 285 -29.81 3.24 -11.49
CA MET A 285 -31.13 3.49 -12.08
C MET A 285 -31.62 4.92 -11.78
N VAL A 286 -31.43 5.39 -10.53
CA VAL A 286 -31.77 6.76 -10.12
C VAL A 286 -30.88 7.77 -10.81
N PHE A 287 -29.57 7.52 -10.88
CA PHE A 287 -28.62 8.44 -11.49
C PHE A 287 -28.81 8.56 -13.01
N TYR A 288 -28.99 7.45 -13.71
CA TYR A 288 -29.12 7.43 -15.17
C TYR A 288 -30.57 7.56 -15.66
N ARG A 289 -31.56 7.49 -14.77
CA ARG A 289 -33.01 7.56 -15.06
C ARG A 289 -33.48 6.57 -16.14
N ARG A 290 -32.79 5.44 -16.29
CA ARG A 290 -33.13 4.36 -17.24
C ARG A 290 -32.83 3.00 -16.62
N VAL A 291 -33.84 2.13 -16.61
CA VAL A 291 -33.77 0.78 -16.00
C VAL A 291 -32.80 -0.15 -16.72
N THR A 292 -32.58 0.05 -18.02
CA THR A 292 -31.72 -0.82 -18.85
C THR A 292 -30.23 -0.52 -18.70
N LEU A 293 -29.86 0.70 -18.31
CA LEU A 293 -28.45 1.12 -18.27
C LEU A 293 -27.60 0.39 -17.22
N PRO A 294 -28.07 0.16 -15.98
CA PRO A 294 -27.31 -0.62 -15.01
C PRO A 294 -26.89 -2.00 -15.54
N PHE A 295 -27.78 -2.72 -16.23
CA PHE A 295 -27.47 -4.04 -16.80
C PHE A 295 -26.37 -3.98 -17.87
N ILE A 296 -26.38 -2.94 -18.71
CA ILE A 296 -25.33 -2.71 -19.72
C ILE A 296 -23.98 -2.44 -19.04
N LEU A 297 -24.00 -1.66 -17.94
CA LEU A 297 -22.80 -1.31 -17.17
C LEU A 297 -22.21 -2.50 -16.41
N PHE A 298 -23.04 -3.44 -15.94
CA PHE A 298 -22.57 -4.66 -15.26
C PHE A 298 -22.05 -5.74 -16.21
N ALA A 299 -22.41 -5.70 -17.50
CA ALA A 299 -22.01 -6.75 -18.45
C ALA A 299 -20.47 -6.94 -18.56
N PRO A 300 -19.63 -5.88 -18.62
CA PRO A 300 -18.18 -6.03 -18.58
C PRO A 300 -17.64 -6.62 -17.29
N THR A 301 -18.19 -6.23 -16.15
CA THR A 301 -17.84 -6.78 -14.83
C THR A 301 -18.13 -8.27 -14.76
N LEU A 302 -19.31 -8.71 -15.19
CA LEU A 302 -19.69 -10.12 -15.23
C LEU A 302 -18.81 -10.92 -16.18
N PHE A 303 -18.48 -10.34 -17.35
CA PHE A 303 -17.55 -10.97 -18.29
C PHE A 303 -16.14 -11.13 -17.69
N GLY A 304 -15.62 -10.09 -17.02
CA GLY A 304 -14.33 -10.14 -16.34
C GLY A 304 -14.28 -11.20 -15.25
N ALA A 305 -15.32 -11.28 -14.42
CA ALA A 305 -15.42 -12.29 -13.36
C ALA A 305 -15.51 -13.72 -13.94
N LEU A 306 -16.31 -13.92 -15.00
CA LEU A 306 -16.44 -15.21 -15.68
C LEU A 306 -15.12 -15.64 -16.32
N LEU A 307 -14.40 -14.72 -16.95
CA LEU A 307 -13.07 -14.95 -17.52
C LEU A 307 -12.06 -15.36 -16.44
N ALA A 308 -12.06 -14.66 -15.31
CA ALA A 308 -11.19 -14.95 -14.18
C ALA A 308 -11.46 -16.34 -13.58
N LEU A 309 -12.74 -16.68 -13.38
CA LEU A 309 -13.14 -18.01 -12.90
C LEU A 309 -12.75 -19.12 -13.87
N ALA A 310 -12.95 -18.92 -15.17
CA ALA A 310 -12.59 -19.92 -16.18
C ALA A 310 -11.06 -20.16 -16.21
N LEU A 311 -10.25 -19.10 -16.10
CA LEU A 311 -8.80 -19.24 -16.04
C LEU A 311 -8.36 -19.98 -14.77
N LEU A 312 -8.95 -19.62 -13.63
CA LEU A 312 -8.69 -20.28 -12.35
C LEU A 312 -9.07 -21.77 -12.40
N ALA A 313 -10.22 -22.10 -12.97
CA ALA A 313 -10.68 -23.48 -13.18
C ALA A 313 -9.70 -24.33 -14.01
N ILE A 314 -8.99 -23.72 -14.96
CA ILE A 314 -7.99 -24.41 -15.79
C ILE A 314 -6.66 -24.54 -15.04
N SER A 315 -6.31 -23.57 -14.20
CA SER A 315 -5.01 -23.50 -13.52
C SER A 315 -4.94 -24.23 -12.16
N ARG A 316 -6.08 -24.45 -11.50
CA ARG A 316 -6.17 -25.01 -10.14
C ARG A 316 -7.19 -26.14 -10.08
N GLU A 317 -6.91 -27.15 -9.25
CA GLU A 317 -7.83 -28.26 -8.99
C GLU A 317 -9.01 -27.85 -8.08
N SER A 318 -8.77 -26.95 -7.13
CA SER A 318 -9.79 -26.39 -6.24
C SER A 318 -9.55 -24.91 -5.98
N LEU A 319 -10.64 -24.15 -5.77
CA LEU A 319 -10.62 -22.72 -5.52
C LEU A 319 -11.07 -22.41 -4.08
N SER A 320 -10.43 -21.44 -3.44
CA SER A 320 -10.90 -20.94 -2.14
C SER A 320 -12.21 -20.16 -2.30
N ALA A 321 -13.25 -20.56 -1.56
CA ALA A 321 -14.53 -19.84 -1.58
C ALA A 321 -14.43 -18.43 -0.98
N VAL A 322 -13.50 -18.22 -0.03
CA VAL A 322 -13.24 -16.90 0.58
C VAL A 322 -12.76 -15.89 -0.48
N SER A 323 -11.95 -16.35 -1.44
CA SER A 323 -11.45 -15.51 -2.54
C SER A 323 -12.57 -15.02 -3.46
N LEU A 324 -13.64 -15.82 -3.62
CA LEU A 324 -14.82 -15.43 -4.41
C LEU A 324 -15.67 -14.37 -3.70
N GLY A 325 -15.79 -14.46 -2.37
CA GLY A 325 -16.53 -13.50 -1.56
C GLY A 325 -15.94 -12.09 -1.59
N ILE A 326 -14.61 -12.00 -1.61
CA ILE A 326 -13.90 -10.73 -1.79
C ILE A 326 -14.09 -10.20 -3.23
N GLY A 327 -14.43 -11.07 -4.20
CA GLY A 327 -14.84 -10.67 -5.55
C GLY A 327 -16.06 -9.72 -5.58
N ALA A 328 -16.87 -9.68 -4.52
CA ALA A 328 -17.92 -8.67 -4.32
C ALA A 328 -17.38 -7.23 -4.37
N ILE A 329 -16.23 -7.00 -3.73
CA ILE A 329 -15.54 -5.70 -3.69
C ILE A 329 -15.12 -5.30 -5.10
N LEU A 330 -14.72 -6.30 -5.90
CA LEU A 330 -14.27 -6.11 -7.27
C LEU A 330 -15.39 -5.68 -8.23
N LEU A 331 -16.65 -6.00 -7.91
CA LEU A 331 -17.80 -5.56 -8.70
C LEU A 331 -17.87 -4.02 -8.74
N GLY A 332 -17.62 -3.35 -7.62
CA GLY A 332 -17.58 -1.88 -7.56
C GLY A 332 -16.52 -1.28 -8.46
N VAL A 333 -15.29 -1.83 -8.43
CA VAL A 333 -14.13 -1.26 -9.15
C VAL A 333 -14.17 -1.55 -10.64
N THR A 334 -14.54 -2.76 -11.04
CA THR A 334 -14.60 -3.13 -12.47
C THR A 334 -15.70 -2.37 -13.21
N LEU A 335 -16.77 -2.01 -12.50
CA LEU A 335 -17.86 -1.19 -13.03
C LEU A 335 -17.39 0.22 -13.42
N ASP A 336 -16.37 0.75 -12.74
CA ASP A 336 -15.88 2.11 -12.92
C ASP A 336 -15.41 2.37 -14.36
N TYR A 337 -14.80 1.38 -15.01
CA TYR A 337 -14.36 1.49 -16.40
C TYR A 337 -15.53 1.78 -17.35
N ALA A 338 -16.66 1.10 -17.15
CA ALA A 338 -17.88 1.33 -17.92
C ALA A 338 -18.48 2.71 -17.62
N LEU A 339 -18.46 3.14 -16.35
CA LEU A 339 -18.92 4.48 -15.93
C LEU A 339 -18.09 5.60 -16.54
N HIS A 340 -16.77 5.45 -16.60
CA HIS A 340 -15.87 6.42 -17.25
C HIS A 340 -16.21 6.58 -18.73
N ILE A 341 -16.36 5.49 -19.48
CA ILE A 341 -16.70 5.54 -20.91
C ILE A 341 -18.08 6.18 -21.11
N LEU A 342 -19.09 5.74 -20.36
CA LEU A 342 -20.47 6.22 -20.53
C LEU A 342 -20.60 7.72 -20.22
N THR A 343 -19.88 8.22 -19.22
CA THR A 343 -19.93 9.64 -18.84
C THR A 343 -19.37 10.55 -19.94
N HIS A 344 -18.27 10.14 -20.60
CA HIS A 344 -17.73 10.87 -21.75
C HIS A 344 -18.67 10.82 -22.97
N ILE A 345 -19.29 9.66 -23.24
CA ILE A 345 -20.28 9.53 -24.32
C ILE A 345 -21.50 10.44 -24.07
N ARG A 346 -22.03 10.50 -22.85
CA ARG A 346 -23.20 11.34 -22.51
C ARG A 346 -22.95 12.84 -22.66
N LYS A 347 -21.70 13.30 -22.51
CA LYS A 347 -21.35 14.72 -22.72
C LYS A 347 -21.20 15.12 -24.19
N GLY A 348 -21.35 14.17 -25.13
CA GLY A 348 -21.33 14.44 -26.56
C GLY A 348 -19.96 14.57 -27.18
N GLU A 349 -18.92 14.06 -26.52
CA GLU A 349 -17.59 13.99 -27.13
C GLU A 349 -17.61 13.12 -28.39
N GLU A 350 -16.89 13.52 -29.43
CA GLU A 350 -16.75 12.68 -30.61
C GLU A 350 -16.16 11.31 -30.23
N LEU A 351 -16.72 10.22 -30.75
CA LEU A 351 -16.33 8.87 -30.36
C LEU A 351 -14.82 8.59 -30.56
N GLN A 352 -14.21 9.15 -31.61
CA GLN A 352 -12.77 9.03 -31.84
C GLN A 352 -11.96 9.76 -30.76
N LEU A 353 -12.42 10.93 -30.33
CA LEU A 353 -11.80 11.71 -29.27
C LEU A 353 -11.92 10.98 -27.93
N MET A 354 -13.10 10.44 -27.60
CA MET A 354 -13.32 9.61 -26.41
C MET A 354 -12.32 8.45 -26.35
N TYR A 355 -12.13 7.70 -27.43
CA TYR A 355 -11.13 6.61 -27.44
C TYR A 355 -9.70 7.11 -27.27
N ARG A 356 -9.34 8.27 -27.82
CA ARG A 356 -8.00 8.85 -27.68
C ARG A 356 -7.72 9.32 -26.25
N GLU A 357 -8.73 9.80 -25.54
CA GLU A 357 -8.59 10.37 -24.20
C GLU A 357 -8.80 9.33 -23.08
N VAL A 358 -9.84 8.50 -23.20
CA VAL A 358 -10.27 7.61 -22.13
C VAL A 358 -9.57 6.26 -22.17
N ALA A 359 -9.34 5.67 -23.36
CA ALA A 359 -8.79 4.32 -23.46
C ALA A 359 -7.38 4.15 -22.85
N PRO A 360 -6.41 5.08 -23.06
CA PRO A 360 -5.12 4.99 -22.39
C PRO A 360 -5.24 5.06 -20.87
N SER A 361 -6.16 5.89 -20.36
CA SER A 361 -6.42 6.05 -18.93
C SER A 361 -6.96 4.76 -18.32
N ILE A 362 -7.97 4.15 -18.94
CA ILE A 362 -8.58 2.88 -18.49
C ILE A 362 -7.57 1.73 -18.54
N LEU A 363 -6.78 1.62 -19.61
CA LEU A 363 -5.78 0.55 -19.69
C LEU A 363 -4.67 0.73 -18.65
N MET A 364 -4.17 1.95 -18.48
CA MET A 364 -3.14 2.23 -17.49
C MET A 364 -3.65 1.92 -16.08
N SER A 365 -4.84 2.41 -15.74
CA SER A 365 -5.54 2.17 -14.48
C SER A 365 -5.77 0.67 -14.21
N SER A 366 -6.37 -0.04 -15.17
CA SER A 366 -6.62 -1.48 -15.03
C SER A 366 -5.34 -2.29 -14.89
N LEU A 367 -4.26 -1.93 -15.58
CA LEU A 367 -2.99 -2.63 -15.46
C LEU A 367 -2.28 -2.34 -14.13
N THR A 368 -2.34 -1.11 -13.63
CA THR A 368 -1.78 -0.77 -12.31
C THR A 368 -2.53 -1.50 -11.19
N THR A 369 -3.86 -1.51 -11.25
CA THR A 369 -4.71 -2.20 -10.27
C THR A 369 -4.54 -3.72 -10.36
N ALA A 370 -4.52 -4.30 -11.56
CA ALA A 370 -4.27 -5.72 -11.74
C ALA A 370 -2.89 -6.14 -11.24
N SER A 371 -1.87 -5.30 -11.47
CA SER A 371 -0.50 -5.59 -11.03
C SER A 371 -0.34 -5.48 -9.52
N ALA A 372 -1.05 -4.55 -8.86
CA ALA A 372 -1.11 -4.48 -7.40
C ALA A 372 -1.73 -5.76 -6.79
N PHE A 373 -2.74 -6.34 -7.43
CA PHE A 373 -3.29 -7.64 -7.03
C PHE A 373 -2.38 -8.82 -7.36
N LEU A 374 -1.68 -8.81 -8.51
CA LEU A 374 -0.70 -9.85 -8.85
C LEU A 374 0.46 -9.92 -7.87
N CYS A 375 0.78 -8.85 -7.14
CA CYS A 375 1.76 -8.93 -6.06
C CYS A 375 1.39 -9.96 -4.99
N LEU A 376 0.10 -10.27 -4.78
CA LEU A 376 -0.32 -11.34 -3.86
C LEU A 376 0.19 -12.73 -4.28
N LEU A 377 0.62 -12.90 -5.54
CA LEU A 377 1.25 -14.14 -6.00
C LEU A 377 2.57 -14.47 -5.28
N PHE A 378 3.23 -13.46 -4.71
CA PHE A 378 4.48 -13.65 -3.97
C PHE A 378 4.27 -14.16 -2.54
N LEU A 379 3.03 -14.26 -2.07
CA LEU A 379 2.72 -14.84 -0.76
C LEU A 379 2.72 -16.36 -0.81
N GLU A 380 3.13 -17.00 0.28
CA GLU A 380 3.06 -18.45 0.45
C GLU A 380 1.65 -18.94 0.88
N SER A 381 0.58 -18.30 0.39
CA SER A 381 -0.82 -18.67 0.67
C SER A 381 -1.63 -18.83 -0.62
N GLN A 382 -2.15 -20.03 -0.86
CA GLN A 382 -2.93 -20.33 -2.06
C GLN A 382 -4.19 -19.47 -2.17
N ALA A 383 -4.91 -19.24 -1.07
CA ALA A 383 -6.15 -18.45 -1.10
C ALA A 383 -5.89 -16.99 -1.52
N LEU A 384 -4.78 -16.39 -1.06
CA LEU A 384 -4.38 -15.04 -1.45
C LEU A 384 -3.85 -14.97 -2.89
N GLN A 385 -3.16 -16.02 -3.35
CA GLN A 385 -2.75 -16.15 -4.75
C GLN A 385 -3.96 -16.25 -5.69
N ASP A 386 -4.94 -17.11 -5.37
CA ASP A 386 -6.15 -17.29 -6.15
C ASP A 386 -6.95 -15.98 -6.23
N LEU A 387 -7.00 -15.22 -5.13
CA LEU A 387 -7.59 -13.88 -5.11
C LEU A 387 -6.84 -12.90 -6.01
N GLY A 388 -5.49 -12.89 -5.98
CA GLY A 388 -4.68 -12.03 -6.84
C GLY A 388 -4.89 -12.30 -8.32
N ILE A 389 -4.97 -13.57 -8.71
CA ILE A 389 -5.29 -13.98 -10.10
C ILE A 389 -6.72 -13.58 -10.46
N PHE A 390 -7.69 -13.89 -9.59
CA PHE A 390 -9.09 -13.55 -9.81
C PHE A 390 -9.25 -12.04 -10.07
N ALA A 391 -8.70 -11.22 -9.18
CA ALA A 391 -8.84 -9.78 -9.24
C ALA A 391 -8.13 -9.17 -10.45
N SER A 392 -6.91 -9.60 -10.75
CA SER A 392 -6.13 -9.08 -11.87
C SER A 392 -6.76 -9.38 -13.24
N VAL A 393 -7.19 -10.63 -13.46
CA VAL A 393 -7.81 -11.05 -14.72
C VAL A 393 -9.18 -10.40 -14.89
N SER A 394 -9.97 -10.31 -13.81
CA SER A 394 -11.29 -9.68 -13.86
C SER A 394 -11.18 -8.17 -14.14
N VAL A 395 -10.22 -7.47 -13.54
CA VAL A 395 -9.96 -6.04 -13.80
C VAL A 395 -9.56 -5.76 -15.24
N VAL A 396 -8.55 -6.47 -15.77
CA VAL A 396 -8.11 -6.29 -17.16
C VAL A 396 -9.19 -6.73 -18.15
N GLY A 397 -9.84 -7.87 -17.87
CA GLY A 397 -10.94 -8.41 -18.67
C GLY A 397 -12.11 -7.44 -18.76
N ALA A 398 -12.56 -6.89 -17.63
CA ALA A 398 -13.64 -5.91 -17.57
C ALA A 398 -13.26 -4.60 -18.26
N ALA A 399 -12.03 -4.11 -18.11
CA ALA A 399 -11.55 -2.89 -18.75
C ALA A 399 -11.52 -3.01 -20.28
N VAL A 400 -10.91 -4.08 -20.80
CA VAL A 400 -10.83 -4.34 -22.25
C VAL A 400 -12.23 -4.56 -22.82
N PHE A 401 -13.06 -5.35 -22.16
CA PHE A 401 -14.43 -5.58 -22.60
C PHE A 401 -15.28 -4.31 -22.55
N SER A 402 -15.12 -3.46 -21.54
CA SER A 402 -15.83 -2.16 -21.45
C SER A 402 -15.52 -1.27 -22.65
N LEU A 403 -14.26 -1.18 -23.07
CA LEU A 403 -13.83 -0.39 -24.24
C LEU A 403 -14.41 -0.92 -25.57
N LEU A 404 -14.70 -2.21 -25.66
CA LEU A 404 -15.23 -2.86 -26.86
C LEU A 404 -16.76 -2.90 -26.87
N PHE A 405 -17.39 -3.14 -25.72
CA PHE A 405 -18.83 -3.43 -25.59
C PHE A 405 -19.67 -2.17 -25.39
N ILE A 406 -19.30 -1.29 -24.46
CA ILE A 406 -20.14 -0.12 -24.08
C ILE A 406 -20.44 0.77 -25.29
N PRO A 407 -19.46 1.15 -26.14
CA PRO A 407 -19.73 2.02 -27.30
C PRO A 407 -20.55 1.35 -28.42
N GLN A 408 -20.69 0.01 -28.42
CA GLN A 408 -21.49 -0.74 -29.40
C GLN A 408 -22.96 -0.81 -29.01
N VAL A 409 -23.24 -0.93 -27.71
CA VAL A 409 -24.59 -1.15 -27.20
C VAL A 409 -25.28 0.17 -26.81
N TYR A 410 -24.51 1.20 -26.45
CA TYR A 410 -25.04 2.52 -26.15
C TYR A 410 -25.00 3.44 -27.38
N ALA A 411 -26.15 3.92 -27.83
CA ALA A 411 -26.26 4.80 -29.00
C ALA A 411 -25.90 6.26 -28.66
N PHE A 412 -25.14 6.89 -29.55
CA PHE A 412 -24.96 8.35 -29.60
C PHE A 412 -26.26 8.99 -30.11
N GLU A 413 -27.22 9.21 -29.23
CA GLU A 413 -28.31 10.14 -29.52
C GLU A 413 -27.81 11.56 -29.22
N GLY A 414 -28.01 12.49 -30.16
CA GLY A 414 -27.54 13.87 -30.06
C GLY A 414 -27.88 14.49 -28.70
N VAL A 415 -26.90 15.15 -28.09
CA VAL A 415 -26.96 15.69 -26.73
C VAL A 415 -28.18 16.60 -26.56
N LYS A 416 -29.10 16.21 -25.67
CA LYS A 416 -29.98 17.17 -25.01
C LYS A 416 -29.19 17.79 -23.85
N THR A 417 -29.05 19.11 -23.87
CA THR A 417 -28.47 19.90 -22.78
C THR A 417 -29.36 19.80 -21.54
N GLU A 418 -29.17 18.76 -20.72
CA GLU A 418 -29.78 18.71 -19.39
C GLU A 418 -29.05 19.66 -18.43
N SER A 419 -29.80 20.25 -17.50
CA SER A 419 -29.23 21.07 -16.41
C SER A 419 -28.23 20.25 -15.59
N PRO A 420 -27.09 20.83 -15.16
CA PRO A 420 -26.10 20.10 -14.37
C PRO A 420 -26.71 19.57 -13.08
N GLY A 421 -26.62 18.24 -12.89
CA GLY A 421 -27.04 17.57 -11.67
C GLY A 421 -26.15 17.91 -10.47
N VAL A 422 -26.48 17.32 -9.32
CA VAL A 422 -25.75 17.58 -8.06
C VAL A 422 -24.30 17.13 -8.16
N LEU A 423 -24.04 15.99 -8.81
CA LEU A 423 -22.70 15.43 -9.00
C LEU A 423 -21.82 16.33 -9.87
N GLU A 424 -22.37 16.90 -10.94
CA GLU A 424 -21.67 17.85 -11.79
C GLU A 424 -21.31 19.14 -11.06
N LYS A 425 -22.18 19.62 -10.15
CA LYS A 425 -21.90 20.79 -9.30
C LYS A 425 -20.75 20.52 -8.33
N VAL A 426 -20.72 19.35 -7.70
CA VAL A 426 -19.60 18.94 -6.82
C VAL A 426 -18.32 18.75 -7.63
N ALA A 427 -18.39 18.13 -8.80
CA ALA A 427 -17.24 17.92 -9.69
C ALA A 427 -16.63 19.23 -10.20
N ALA A 428 -17.46 20.26 -10.42
CA ALA A 428 -17.02 21.60 -10.81
C ALA A 428 -16.32 22.36 -9.67
N PHE A 429 -16.46 21.92 -8.41
CA PHE A 429 -15.79 22.55 -7.28
C PHE A 429 -14.26 22.40 -7.35
N GLU A 430 -13.55 23.52 -7.21
CA GLU A 430 -12.09 23.58 -7.25
C GLU A 430 -11.49 23.35 -5.86
N PHE A 431 -11.52 22.10 -5.38
CA PHE A 431 -10.95 21.69 -4.08
C PHE A 431 -9.52 22.19 -3.86
N HIS A 432 -8.68 22.16 -4.90
CA HIS A 432 -7.29 22.63 -4.87
C HIS A 432 -7.12 24.14 -4.65
N LYS A 433 -8.18 24.95 -4.74
CA LYS A 433 -8.15 26.39 -4.40
C LYS A 433 -8.70 26.68 -3.01
N ASN A 434 -9.43 25.74 -2.41
CA ASN A 434 -10.06 25.96 -1.11
C ASN A 434 -9.03 25.77 0.02
N THR A 435 -8.77 26.83 0.78
CA THR A 435 -7.83 26.81 1.91
C THR A 435 -8.26 25.85 3.01
N TRP A 436 -9.56 25.65 3.22
CA TRP A 436 -10.08 24.69 4.19
C TRP A 436 -9.82 23.24 3.75
N ALA A 437 -10.01 22.92 2.47
CA ALA A 437 -9.74 21.57 1.95
C ALA A 437 -8.24 21.22 2.09
N ILE A 438 -7.36 22.16 1.76
CA ILE A 438 -5.92 22.02 1.97
C ILE A 438 -5.60 21.91 3.47
N GLY A 439 -6.23 22.74 4.32
CA GLY A 439 -6.06 22.72 5.77
C GLY A 439 -6.44 21.38 6.40
N ILE A 440 -7.53 20.74 5.94
CA ILE A 440 -7.95 19.40 6.39
C ILE A 440 -6.89 18.35 6.05
N ILE A 441 -6.33 18.37 4.83
CA ILE A 441 -5.26 17.43 4.46
C ILE A 441 -4.01 17.68 5.28
N VAL A 442 -3.61 18.95 5.45
CA VAL A 442 -2.43 19.29 6.27
C VAL A 442 -2.62 18.84 7.72
N LEU A 443 -3.79 19.10 8.32
CA LEU A 443 -4.12 18.62 9.66
C LEU A 443 -4.09 17.09 9.72
N GLY A 444 -4.69 16.41 8.74
CA GLY A 444 -4.67 14.95 8.64
C GLY A 444 -3.25 14.39 8.55
N LEU A 445 -2.37 15.00 7.74
CA LEU A 445 -0.96 14.62 7.64
C LEU A 445 -0.21 14.87 8.96
N ILE A 446 -0.50 15.96 9.68
CA ILE A 446 0.07 16.22 11.00
C ILE A 446 -0.37 15.13 11.99
N ILE A 447 -1.68 14.81 12.02
CA ILE A 447 -2.21 13.71 12.84
C ILE A 447 -1.50 12.40 12.47
N SER A 448 -1.36 12.08 11.18
CA SER A 448 -0.64 10.89 10.74
C SER A 448 0.78 10.82 11.30
N VAL A 449 1.54 11.93 11.34
CA VAL A 449 2.90 11.95 11.90
C VAL A 449 2.92 11.53 13.38
N PHE A 450 1.88 11.83 14.16
CA PHE A 450 1.83 11.51 15.60
C PHE A 450 1.13 10.18 15.94
N PHE A 451 0.41 9.57 14.98
CA PHE A 451 -0.42 8.39 15.24
C PHE A 451 -0.08 7.19 14.36
N TYR A 452 0.78 7.33 13.33
CA TYR A 452 1.09 6.20 12.44
C TYR A 452 1.75 5.03 13.19
N ASP A 453 2.54 5.31 14.22
CA ASP A 453 3.27 4.34 15.05
C ASP A 453 2.34 3.57 16.03
N LYS A 454 1.15 4.12 16.29
CA LYS A 454 0.14 3.48 17.13
C LYS A 454 -0.61 2.36 16.42
N VAL A 455 -0.55 2.29 15.09
CA VAL A 455 -1.16 1.19 14.34
C VAL A 455 -0.30 -0.07 14.50
N ARG A 456 -0.75 -0.99 15.36
CA ARG A 456 -0.11 -2.27 15.61
C ARG A 456 -0.76 -3.38 14.79
N PHE A 457 -0.02 -4.46 14.57
CA PHE A 457 -0.55 -5.67 13.95
C PHE A 457 -1.14 -6.55 15.06
N ASP A 458 -2.40 -6.96 14.95
CA ASP A 458 -3.07 -7.83 15.91
C ASP A 458 -2.40 -9.21 15.88
N GLN A 459 -1.88 -9.63 17.04
CA GLN A 459 -1.10 -10.87 17.20
C GLN A 459 -1.99 -12.06 17.59
N ASP A 460 -3.30 -11.89 17.62
CA ASP A 460 -4.24 -12.94 18.02
C ASP A 460 -5.15 -13.36 16.86
N ILE A 461 -4.83 -14.49 16.22
CA ILE A 461 -5.65 -15.07 15.15
C ILE A 461 -7.06 -15.43 15.68
N ALA A 462 -7.20 -15.79 16.96
CA ALA A 462 -8.47 -16.24 17.50
C ALA A 462 -9.55 -15.14 17.44
N LYS A 463 -9.18 -13.87 17.62
CA LYS A 463 -10.11 -12.73 17.49
C LYS A 463 -10.68 -12.54 16.09
N LEU A 464 -10.06 -13.15 15.07
CA LEU A 464 -10.54 -13.09 13.69
C LEU A 464 -11.57 -14.17 13.39
N ASN A 465 -11.69 -15.18 14.26
CA ASN A 465 -12.72 -16.19 14.15
C ASN A 465 -14.07 -15.59 14.56
N PHE A 466 -15.08 -15.91 13.78
CA PHE A 466 -16.45 -15.85 14.23
C PHE A 466 -16.68 -16.94 15.28
N GLU A 467 -16.90 -16.50 16.51
CA GLU A 467 -17.34 -17.32 17.61
C GLU A 467 -18.83 -17.05 17.85
N SER A 468 -19.68 -18.08 17.68
CA SER A 468 -21.09 -17.94 18.01
C SER A 468 -21.26 -17.84 19.53
N GLU A 469 -22.32 -17.15 19.98
CA GLU A 469 -22.61 -17.05 21.42
C GLU A 469 -22.71 -18.42 22.11
N VAL A 470 -23.18 -19.44 21.38
CA VAL A 470 -23.27 -20.83 21.86
C VAL A 470 -21.88 -21.42 22.08
N LEU A 471 -20.97 -21.27 21.11
CA LEU A 471 -19.59 -21.78 21.23
C LEU A 471 -18.80 -21.03 22.31
N GLN A 472 -19.01 -19.72 22.48
CA GLN A 472 -18.37 -18.95 23.55
C GLN A 472 -18.83 -19.39 24.94
N LYS A 473 -20.13 -19.64 25.11
CA LYS A 473 -20.68 -20.17 26.36
C LYS A 473 -20.14 -21.57 26.64
N ALA A 474 -20.11 -22.45 25.62
CA ALA A 474 -19.57 -23.80 25.74
C ALA A 474 -18.08 -23.80 26.10
N GLN A 475 -17.29 -22.90 25.49
CA GLN A 475 -15.87 -22.72 25.81
C GLN A 475 -15.66 -22.31 27.27
N LYS A 476 -16.35 -21.25 27.73
CA LYS A 476 -16.24 -20.77 29.11
C LYS A 476 -16.67 -21.82 30.14
N LYS A 477 -17.75 -22.56 29.85
CA LYS A 477 -18.18 -23.69 30.70
C LYS A 477 -17.08 -24.75 30.80
N LEU A 478 -16.50 -25.14 29.67
CA LEU A 478 -15.42 -26.13 29.64
C LEU A 478 -14.17 -25.65 30.39
N GLU A 479 -13.75 -24.40 30.19
CA GLU A 479 -12.62 -23.76 30.88
C GLU A 479 -12.81 -23.73 32.41
N SER A 480 -14.06 -23.67 32.90
CA SER A 480 -14.36 -23.72 34.34
C SER A 480 -14.36 -25.13 34.95
N LEU A 481 -14.62 -26.16 34.14
CA LEU A 481 -14.74 -27.57 34.58
C LEU A 481 -13.43 -28.33 34.54
N THR A 482 -12.50 -27.83 33.74
CA THR A 482 -11.19 -28.42 33.56
C THR A 482 -10.20 -27.42 34.10
N ASP A 483 -9.16 -27.85 34.81
CA ASP A 483 -8.08 -27.01 35.36
C ASP A 483 -7.16 -26.47 34.22
N LEU A 484 -7.80 -25.98 33.14
CA LEU A 484 -7.30 -25.51 31.85
C LEU A 484 -6.95 -24.02 31.87
N GLU A 485 -7.14 -23.29 32.98
CA GLU A 485 -6.52 -21.97 33.16
C GLU A 485 -4.98 -22.07 33.04
N SER A 486 -4.40 -23.25 33.33
CA SER A 486 -2.99 -23.54 33.09
C SER A 486 -2.69 -23.87 31.62
N LYS A 487 -1.87 -23.03 30.99
CA LYS A 487 -1.49 -23.14 29.57
C LYS A 487 -0.70 -24.43 29.34
N SER A 488 -1.35 -25.40 28.71
CA SER A 488 -0.73 -26.67 28.37
C SER A 488 0.13 -26.55 27.10
N VAL A 489 1.32 -27.13 27.14
CA VAL A 489 2.27 -27.17 26.02
C VAL A 489 2.45 -28.63 25.58
N TYR A 490 2.50 -28.86 24.27
CA TYR A 490 2.72 -30.20 23.73
C TYR A 490 4.21 -30.45 23.54
N LEU A 491 4.71 -31.56 24.05
CA LEU A 491 6.07 -32.04 23.80
C LEU A 491 5.99 -33.30 22.97
N SER A 492 6.40 -33.21 21.70
CA SER A 492 6.29 -34.31 20.75
C SER A 492 7.67 -34.80 20.31
N THR A 493 7.89 -36.11 20.35
CA THR A 493 9.06 -36.77 19.74
C THR A 493 8.62 -37.55 18.51
N TYR A 494 9.41 -37.54 17.44
CA TYR A 494 9.02 -38.17 16.18
C TYR A 494 10.20 -38.77 15.40
N GLY A 495 9.92 -39.75 14.55
CA GLY A 495 10.94 -40.44 13.76
C GLY A 495 10.38 -41.57 12.89
N ALA A 496 11.18 -42.07 11.94
CA ALA A 496 10.75 -43.16 11.05
C ALA A 496 10.63 -44.52 11.76
N ASP A 497 11.46 -44.76 12.76
CA ASP A 497 11.50 -46.00 13.55
C ASP A 497 10.67 -45.84 14.82
N ARG A 498 9.56 -46.57 14.90
CA ARG A 498 8.64 -46.55 16.05
C ARG A 498 9.34 -46.89 17.36
N GLU A 499 10.26 -47.85 17.38
CA GLU A 499 10.93 -48.25 18.61
C GLU A 499 11.87 -47.17 19.12
N LYS A 500 12.61 -46.50 18.22
CA LYS A 500 13.46 -45.36 18.60
C LYS A 500 12.64 -44.20 19.16
N VAL A 501 11.47 -43.93 18.60
CA VAL A 501 10.54 -42.90 19.11
C VAL A 501 10.04 -43.26 20.49
N LEU A 502 9.71 -44.53 20.75
CA LEU A 502 9.29 -44.98 22.08
C LEU A 502 10.43 -44.91 23.11
N GLN A 503 11.67 -45.25 22.72
CA GLN A 503 12.84 -45.11 23.60
C GLN A 503 13.11 -43.66 23.97
N GLU A 504 13.00 -42.76 23.00
CA GLU A 504 13.13 -41.33 23.26
C GLU A 504 12.01 -40.80 24.16
N ASN A 505 10.77 -41.27 23.93
CA ASN A 505 9.62 -40.94 24.76
C ASN A 505 9.78 -41.44 26.21
N ASP A 506 10.42 -42.60 26.42
CA ASP A 506 10.76 -43.10 27.76
C ASP A 506 11.81 -42.23 28.48
N ASN A 507 12.82 -41.74 27.75
CA ASN A 507 13.80 -40.78 28.28
C ASN A 507 13.12 -39.46 28.69
N ILE A 508 12.29 -38.91 27.78
CA ILE A 508 11.52 -37.70 28.04
C ILE A 508 10.61 -37.88 29.27
N TYR A 509 9.97 -39.04 29.42
CA TYR A 509 9.14 -39.31 30.59
C TYR A 509 9.92 -39.24 31.90
N ALA A 510 11.13 -39.82 31.94
CA ALA A 510 12.00 -39.74 33.12
C ALA A 510 12.44 -38.30 33.42
N GLU A 511 12.80 -37.52 32.38
CA GLU A 511 13.12 -36.10 32.52
C GLU A 511 11.93 -35.28 33.04
N LEU A 512 10.72 -35.49 32.52
CA LEU A 512 9.51 -34.82 32.98
C LEU A 512 9.18 -35.17 34.44
N GLN A 513 9.42 -36.42 34.87
CA GLN A 513 9.28 -36.80 36.28
C GLN A 513 10.25 -36.03 37.19
N GLN A 514 11.50 -35.86 36.75
CA GLN A 514 12.49 -35.08 37.48
C GLN A 514 12.10 -33.60 37.54
N LEU A 515 11.73 -33.00 36.40
CA LEU A 515 11.29 -31.60 36.32
C LEU A 515 10.06 -31.33 37.19
N LYS A 516 9.12 -32.29 37.30
CA LYS A 516 7.97 -32.19 38.21
C LYS A 516 8.41 -32.20 39.68
N LYS A 517 9.39 -33.05 40.04
CA LYS A 517 9.94 -33.12 41.40
C LYS A 517 10.69 -31.84 41.79
N GLU A 518 11.35 -31.21 40.83
CA GLU A 518 12.06 -29.93 40.98
C GLU A 518 11.13 -28.70 40.94
N GLN A 519 9.82 -28.88 40.75
CA GLN A 519 8.81 -27.82 40.60
C GLN A 519 9.04 -26.90 39.39
N SER A 520 9.83 -27.35 38.41
CA SER A 520 10.05 -26.66 37.12
C SER A 520 8.84 -26.75 36.20
N ILE A 521 7.96 -27.76 36.41
CA ILE A 521 6.66 -27.92 35.75
C ILE A 521 5.57 -28.23 36.79
N ILE A 522 4.32 -27.84 36.53
CA ILE A 522 3.19 -28.06 37.45
C ILE A 522 2.77 -29.53 37.42
N ASN A 523 2.51 -30.03 36.21
CA ASN A 523 2.09 -31.41 35.99
C ASN A 523 2.37 -31.81 34.54
N PHE A 524 2.29 -33.09 34.22
CA PHE A 524 2.34 -33.56 32.83
C PHE A 524 1.55 -34.86 32.66
N THR A 525 1.12 -35.11 31.43
CA THR A 525 0.45 -36.34 31.00
C THR A 525 1.25 -36.94 29.85
N SER A 526 1.66 -38.19 29.98
CA SER A 526 2.44 -38.88 28.96
C SER A 526 2.03 -40.35 28.85
N VAL A 527 1.95 -40.82 27.61
CA VAL A 527 1.65 -42.22 27.30
C VAL A 527 2.75 -43.19 27.72
N SER A 528 3.99 -42.73 27.96
CA SER A 528 5.10 -43.59 28.45
C SER A 528 4.86 -44.15 29.86
N SER A 529 3.90 -43.57 30.60
CA SER A 529 3.39 -44.17 31.84
C SER A 529 2.75 -45.55 31.60
N LEU A 530 2.18 -45.78 30.42
CA LEU A 530 1.45 -46.99 30.03
C LEU A 530 2.19 -47.78 28.93
N VAL A 531 2.54 -47.13 27.82
CA VAL A 531 3.18 -47.75 26.65
C VAL A 531 4.68 -47.47 26.67
N LYS A 532 5.47 -48.52 26.94
CA LYS A 532 6.93 -48.44 27.08
C LYS A 532 7.66 -49.01 25.87
N SER A 533 8.89 -48.58 25.63
CA SER A 533 9.77 -49.17 24.61
C SER A 533 10.04 -50.66 24.89
N ASN A 534 10.37 -51.43 23.86
CA ASN A 534 10.71 -52.85 24.03
C ASN A 534 11.90 -53.05 24.97
N ARG A 535 12.85 -52.10 24.99
CA ARG A 535 13.99 -52.10 25.91
C ARG A 535 13.50 -52.05 27.36
N THR A 536 12.72 -51.03 27.71
CA THR A 536 12.22 -50.85 29.09
C THR A 536 11.28 -51.97 29.52
N GLN A 537 10.49 -52.53 28.61
CA GLN A 537 9.64 -53.68 28.91
C GLN A 537 10.46 -54.93 29.27
N LYS A 538 11.55 -55.21 28.54
CA LYS A 538 12.47 -56.32 28.87
C LYS A 538 13.15 -56.12 30.22
N ASP A 539 13.58 -54.90 30.53
CA ASP A 539 14.20 -54.59 31.82
C ASP A 539 13.21 -54.86 32.98
N LYS A 540 11.93 -54.50 32.81
CA LYS A 540 10.89 -54.79 33.81
C LYS A 540 10.57 -56.27 33.97
N ILE A 541 10.56 -57.03 32.87
CA ILE A 541 10.38 -58.49 32.91
C ILE A 541 11.56 -59.15 33.63
N ALA A 542 12.79 -58.70 33.37
CA ALA A 542 13.98 -59.18 34.08
C ALA A 542 13.90 -58.90 35.59
N GLN A 543 13.47 -57.69 35.99
CA GLN A 543 13.25 -57.36 37.41
C GLN A 543 12.24 -58.27 38.10
N TRP A 544 11.16 -58.67 37.40
CA TRP A 544 10.18 -59.62 37.93
C TRP A 544 10.79 -61.01 38.14
N GLN A 545 11.55 -61.49 37.15
CA GLN A 545 12.25 -62.78 37.22
C GLN A 545 13.30 -62.80 38.35
N ASP A 546 14.04 -61.69 38.52
CA ASP A 546 15.02 -61.56 39.61
C ASP A 546 14.37 -61.48 41.01
N PHE A 547 13.17 -60.90 41.10
CA PHE A 547 12.44 -60.76 42.37
C PHE A 547 11.92 -62.11 42.91
N TRP A 548 11.49 -63.01 42.03
CA TRP A 548 10.95 -64.32 42.38
C TRP A 548 12.03 -65.40 42.41
N SER A 549 12.59 -65.65 43.59
CA SER A 549 13.49 -66.78 43.81
C SER A 549 12.74 -68.06 44.18
N GLN A 550 13.37 -69.21 43.93
CA GLN A 550 12.82 -70.52 44.32
C GLN A 550 12.37 -70.55 45.80
N THR A 551 13.18 -69.97 46.70
CA THR A 551 12.87 -69.89 48.14
C THR A 551 11.63 -69.03 48.43
N ARG A 552 11.44 -67.92 47.71
CA ARG A 552 10.24 -67.06 47.86
C ARG A 552 8.98 -67.77 47.38
N ASN A 553 9.07 -68.45 46.23
CA ASN A 553 7.94 -69.20 45.66
C ASN A 553 7.51 -70.37 46.56
N ASP A 554 8.48 -71.11 47.10
CA ASP A 554 8.20 -72.24 48.00
C ASP A 554 7.56 -71.76 49.32
N SER A 555 8.11 -70.71 49.93
CA SER A 555 7.55 -70.11 51.15
C SER A 555 6.15 -69.53 50.92
N LEU A 556 5.92 -68.86 49.79
CA LEU A 556 4.61 -68.33 49.42
C LEU A 556 3.56 -69.44 49.26
N ARG A 557 3.94 -70.52 48.58
CA ARG A 557 3.07 -71.69 48.37
C ARG A 557 2.71 -72.35 49.70
N GLU A 558 3.67 -72.52 50.60
CA GLU A 558 3.44 -73.07 51.95
C GLU A 558 2.52 -72.17 52.79
N ASN A 559 2.78 -70.86 52.82
CA ASN A 559 2.01 -69.90 53.59
C ASN A 559 0.55 -69.74 53.09
N ILE A 560 0.34 -69.71 51.77
CA ILE A 560 -1.02 -69.65 51.20
C ILE A 560 -1.76 -70.97 51.47
N ASN A 561 -1.14 -72.13 51.22
CA ASN A 561 -1.82 -73.42 51.40
C ASN A 561 -2.19 -73.68 52.87
N SER A 562 -1.30 -73.37 53.82
CA SER A 562 -1.58 -73.51 55.24
C SER A 562 -2.72 -72.58 55.71
N SER A 563 -2.71 -71.33 55.25
CA SER A 563 -3.78 -70.35 55.58
C SER A 563 -5.11 -70.70 54.91
N ALA A 564 -5.09 -71.14 53.66
CA ALA A 564 -6.29 -71.48 52.89
C ALA A 564 -6.96 -72.78 53.36
N GLN A 565 -6.19 -73.79 53.78
CA GLN A 565 -6.74 -75.01 54.36
C GLN A 565 -7.53 -74.72 55.65
N GLY A 566 -7.04 -73.81 56.50
CA GLY A 566 -7.72 -73.39 57.73
C GLY A 566 -9.10 -72.74 57.50
N LEU A 567 -9.35 -72.24 56.28
CA LEU A 567 -10.60 -71.57 55.89
C LEU A 567 -11.50 -72.44 54.98
N GLY A 568 -11.12 -73.71 54.73
CA GLY A 568 -11.93 -74.67 53.96
C GLY A 568 -11.77 -74.61 52.44
N PHE A 569 -10.71 -73.98 51.92
CA PHE A 569 -10.40 -74.04 50.49
C PHE A 569 -9.89 -75.43 50.08
N LYS A 570 -10.23 -75.88 48.87
CA LYS A 570 -9.74 -77.17 48.34
C LYS A 570 -8.24 -77.08 48.03
N ALA A 571 -7.51 -78.17 48.28
CA ALA A 571 -6.10 -78.27 47.87
C ALA A 571 -5.97 -78.03 46.35
N GLY A 572 -5.01 -77.19 45.95
CA GLY A 572 -4.79 -76.82 44.54
C GLY A 572 -5.69 -75.69 44.01
N THR A 573 -6.53 -75.06 44.84
CA THR A 573 -7.42 -73.95 44.39
C THR A 573 -6.63 -72.81 43.70
N PHE A 574 -5.43 -72.50 44.18
CA PHE A 574 -4.58 -71.42 43.65
C PHE A 574 -3.46 -71.92 42.72
N GLN A 575 -3.56 -73.14 42.17
CA GLN A 575 -2.50 -73.70 41.34
C GLN A 575 -2.18 -72.83 40.11
N ASN A 576 -3.22 -72.24 39.49
CA ASN A 576 -3.06 -71.35 38.35
C ASN A 576 -2.28 -70.07 38.69
N PHE A 577 -2.44 -69.54 39.91
CA PHE A 577 -1.66 -68.38 40.37
C PHE A 577 -0.18 -68.72 40.49
N TYR A 578 0.15 -69.90 41.04
CA TYR A 578 1.56 -70.32 41.13
C TYR A 578 2.19 -70.52 39.74
N THR A 579 1.46 -71.12 38.79
CA THR A 579 1.95 -71.27 37.41
C THR A 579 2.10 -69.92 36.71
N TRP A 580 1.22 -68.95 37.01
CA TRP A 580 1.32 -67.59 36.50
C TRP A 580 2.56 -66.83 37.02
N LEU A 581 2.94 -67.00 38.30
CA LEU A 581 4.17 -66.39 38.85
C LEU A 581 5.43 -66.82 38.08
N ASP A 582 5.47 -68.09 37.66
CA ASP A 582 6.58 -68.71 36.92
C ASP A 582 6.45 -68.56 35.38
N SER A 583 5.49 -67.78 34.88
CA SER A 583 5.23 -67.65 33.43
C SER A 583 6.26 -66.79 32.70
N ASP A 584 6.50 -67.11 31.42
CA ASP A 584 7.39 -66.36 30.53
C ASP A 584 6.67 -65.13 29.92
N PHE A 585 6.75 -64.00 30.63
CA PHE A 585 6.17 -62.73 30.19
C PHE A 585 6.90 -62.19 28.95
N LYS A 586 6.13 -61.63 28.00
CA LYS A 586 6.66 -61.06 26.75
C LYS A 586 6.36 -59.57 26.64
N PRO A 587 7.20 -58.79 25.93
CA PRO A 587 6.89 -57.40 25.63
C PRO A 587 5.59 -57.27 24.82
N MET A 588 4.74 -56.33 25.23
CA MET A 588 3.52 -55.91 24.54
C MET A 588 3.84 -54.95 23.39
N GLN A 589 3.06 -55.08 22.31
CA GLN A 589 3.05 -54.14 21.20
C GLN A 589 2.06 -53.00 21.45
N VAL A 590 2.29 -51.85 20.82
CA VAL A 590 1.39 -50.67 20.92
C VAL A 590 -0.06 -51.00 20.55
N THR A 591 -0.26 -51.96 19.65
CA THR A 591 -1.60 -52.42 19.23
C THR A 591 -2.38 -53.10 20.33
N ASP A 592 -1.70 -53.74 21.29
CA ASP A 592 -2.30 -54.55 22.33
C ASP A 592 -2.98 -53.68 23.40
N PHE A 593 -2.66 -52.38 23.40
CA PHE A 593 -3.25 -51.42 24.31
C PHE A 593 -4.43 -50.65 23.69
N LYS A 594 -4.82 -50.92 22.43
CA LYS A 594 -5.94 -50.24 21.76
C LYS A 594 -7.29 -50.42 22.47
N ASP A 595 -7.44 -51.52 23.20
CA ASP A 595 -8.68 -51.88 23.91
C ASP A 595 -8.71 -51.34 25.36
N PHE A 596 -7.78 -50.46 25.73
CA PHE A 596 -7.73 -49.86 27.07
C PHE A 596 -8.76 -48.70 27.19
N PRO A 597 -9.82 -48.84 28.01
CA PRO A 597 -10.95 -47.90 28.01
C PRO A 597 -10.64 -46.55 28.64
N ALA A 598 -9.61 -46.45 29.48
CA ALA A 598 -9.31 -45.22 30.23
C ALA A 598 -8.43 -44.21 29.46
N LEU A 599 -7.71 -44.64 28.41
CA LEU A 599 -6.82 -43.78 27.64
C LEU A 599 -6.75 -44.26 26.18
N ASN A 600 -7.24 -43.46 25.23
CA ASN A 600 -7.06 -43.77 23.81
C ASN A 600 -5.64 -43.42 23.38
N ILE A 601 -4.82 -44.45 23.20
CA ILE A 601 -3.40 -44.30 22.87
C ILE A 601 -3.16 -43.62 21.53
N ASN A 602 -4.14 -43.70 20.61
CA ASN A 602 -4.05 -43.00 19.34
C ASN A 602 -4.07 -41.46 19.51
N ASP A 603 -4.43 -40.94 20.69
CA ASP A 603 -4.34 -39.50 20.99
C ASP A 603 -2.92 -39.04 21.32
N TYR A 604 -2.05 -39.98 21.71
CA TYR A 604 -0.69 -39.72 22.15
C TYR A 604 0.36 -40.33 21.24
N ILE A 605 0.06 -41.43 20.54
CA ILE A 605 0.95 -42.10 19.60
C ILE A 605 0.25 -42.22 18.25
N VAL A 606 0.79 -41.55 17.24
CA VAL A 606 0.29 -41.61 15.86
C VAL A 606 1.40 -42.11 14.95
N SER A 607 1.09 -43.15 14.18
CA SER A 607 1.96 -43.69 13.14
C SER A 607 1.28 -43.51 11.78
N ASP A 608 1.93 -42.81 10.86
CA ASP A 608 1.47 -42.58 9.50
C ASP A 608 2.57 -42.91 8.47
N SER A 609 2.33 -42.61 7.19
CA SER A 609 3.29 -42.82 6.09
C SER A 609 4.60 -42.04 6.24
N SER A 610 4.67 -41.13 7.21
CA SER A 610 5.74 -40.17 7.41
C SER A 610 6.52 -40.39 8.72
N GLY A 611 6.18 -41.43 9.49
CA GLY A 611 6.85 -41.85 10.72
C GLY A 611 5.89 -42.08 11.89
N THR A 612 6.45 -42.28 13.09
CA THR A 612 5.72 -42.31 14.36
C THR A 612 5.98 -41.01 15.13
N THR A 613 4.94 -40.46 15.75
CA THR A 613 5.01 -39.35 16.69
C THR A 613 4.45 -39.79 18.04
N ALA A 614 5.16 -39.53 19.14
CA ALA A 614 4.66 -39.67 20.49
C ALA A 614 4.58 -38.28 21.16
N THR A 615 3.46 -37.94 21.75
CA THR A 615 3.18 -36.62 22.32
C THR A 615 2.87 -36.72 23.81
N SER A 616 3.45 -35.83 24.59
CA SER A 616 3.16 -35.60 26.01
C SER A 616 2.60 -34.19 26.21
N LEU A 617 1.70 -34.01 27.17
CA LEU A 617 1.12 -32.72 27.54
C LEU A 617 1.81 -32.23 28.82
N ILE A 618 2.27 -30.99 28.84
CA ILE A 618 2.97 -30.39 29.99
C ILE A 618 2.18 -29.16 30.46
N LYS A 619 1.86 -29.09 31.76
CA LYS A 619 1.26 -27.92 32.41
C LYS A 619 2.35 -27.02 32.99
N LEU A 620 2.36 -25.77 32.57
CA LEU A 620 3.39 -24.77 32.89
C LEU A 620 2.75 -23.42 33.22
N ASN A 621 3.43 -22.62 34.05
CA ASN A 621 3.20 -21.18 34.13
C ASN A 621 3.94 -20.45 32.99
N GLU A 622 3.50 -19.24 32.63
CA GLU A 622 4.14 -18.41 31.58
C GLU A 622 5.64 -18.18 31.83
N GLU A 623 6.06 -18.06 33.10
CA GLU A 623 7.46 -17.85 33.49
C GLU A 623 8.33 -19.11 33.30
N GLN A 624 7.74 -20.30 33.34
CA GLN A 624 8.46 -21.58 33.23
C GLN A 624 8.71 -21.97 31.76
N TYR A 625 7.90 -21.46 30.82
CA TYR A 625 7.95 -21.87 29.43
C TYR A 625 9.32 -21.65 28.74
N PRO A 626 9.99 -20.49 28.87
CA PRO A 626 11.30 -20.27 28.24
C PRO A 626 12.36 -21.28 28.70
N ILE A 627 12.35 -21.64 29.99
CA ILE A 627 13.30 -22.59 30.59
C ILE A 627 13.12 -23.98 30.00
N ILE A 628 11.87 -24.46 29.94
CA ILE A 628 11.55 -25.78 29.37
C ILE A 628 11.84 -25.82 27.87
N LYS A 629 11.59 -24.71 27.16
CA LYS A 629 11.91 -24.60 25.74
C LYS A 629 13.42 -24.71 25.49
N GLU A 630 14.23 -24.02 26.27
CA GLU A 630 15.69 -24.11 26.18
C GLU A 630 16.19 -25.53 26.48
N HIS A 631 15.67 -26.16 27.54
CA HIS A 631 16.01 -27.53 27.94
C HIS A 631 15.80 -28.55 26.81
N PHE A 632 14.64 -28.53 26.15
CA PHE A 632 14.33 -29.47 25.06
C PHE A 632 14.79 -29.04 23.66
N SER A 633 15.34 -27.83 23.49
CA SER A 633 15.76 -27.30 22.18
C SER A 633 16.95 -28.03 21.54
N HIS A 634 17.75 -28.74 22.35
CA HIS A 634 18.99 -29.39 21.90
C HIS A 634 18.74 -30.76 21.27
N ASN A 635 17.53 -31.30 21.39
CA ASN A 635 17.18 -32.63 20.93
C ASN A 635 16.56 -32.57 19.52
N GLN A 636 17.27 -33.10 18.51
CA GLN A 636 16.92 -32.90 17.09
C GLN A 636 15.55 -33.50 16.68
N ASN A 637 15.05 -34.49 17.42
CA ASN A 637 13.80 -35.21 17.13
C ASN A 637 12.66 -34.87 18.08
N THR A 638 12.83 -33.84 18.91
CA THR A 638 11.86 -33.38 19.89
C THR A 638 11.40 -31.98 19.53
N LEU A 639 10.11 -31.72 19.66
CA LEU A 639 9.49 -30.43 19.36
C LEU A 639 8.55 -30.03 20.50
N LEU A 640 8.82 -28.88 21.11
CA LEU A 640 7.92 -28.24 22.06
C LEU A 640 7.00 -27.27 21.30
N ILE A 641 5.69 -27.46 21.43
CA ILE A 641 4.66 -26.71 20.71
C ILE A 641 3.76 -25.98 21.71
N ASN A 642 3.88 -24.67 21.75
CA ASN A 642 2.95 -23.77 22.43
C ASN A 642 2.01 -23.14 21.41
N ARG A 643 0.70 -23.33 21.57
CA ARG A 643 -0.32 -22.80 20.64
C ARG A 643 -0.21 -21.28 20.43
N LYS A 644 0.09 -20.53 21.48
CA LYS A 644 0.24 -19.07 21.41
C LYS A 644 1.47 -18.68 20.59
N GLU A 645 2.61 -19.33 20.84
CA GLU A 645 3.84 -19.07 20.09
C GLU A 645 3.69 -19.47 18.61
N VAL A 646 3.01 -20.58 18.32
CA VAL A 646 2.71 -20.98 16.94
C VAL A 646 1.88 -19.91 16.23
N ASN A 647 0.84 -19.39 16.87
CA ASN A 647 0.03 -18.28 16.32
C ASN A 647 0.89 -17.01 16.12
N GLU A 648 1.72 -16.65 17.09
CA GLU A 648 2.62 -15.49 16.99
C GLU A 648 3.67 -15.64 15.88
N SER A 649 4.25 -16.84 15.71
CA SER A 649 5.21 -17.16 14.66
C SER A 649 4.59 -17.08 13.26
N PHE A 650 3.38 -17.62 13.07
CA PHE A 650 2.62 -17.51 11.83
C PHE A 650 2.28 -16.06 11.48
N LEU A 651 1.95 -15.24 12.49
CA LEU A 651 1.66 -13.82 12.27
C LEU A 651 2.92 -12.97 12.06
N GLY A 652 4.05 -13.35 12.67
CA GLY A 652 5.34 -12.68 12.48
C GLY A 652 5.80 -12.74 11.02
N THR A 653 5.74 -13.93 10.41
CA THR A 653 6.07 -14.12 8.99
C THR A 653 5.10 -13.35 8.09
N LEU A 654 3.79 -13.38 8.38
CA LEU A 654 2.78 -12.60 7.65
C LEU A 654 3.01 -11.08 7.72
N LYS A 655 3.48 -10.56 8.85
CA LYS A 655 3.80 -9.14 8.99
C LYS A 655 5.00 -8.72 8.12
N GLU A 656 6.02 -9.56 8.03
CA GLU A 656 7.17 -9.32 7.15
C GLU A 656 6.76 -9.37 5.68
N ASP A 657 5.98 -10.39 5.31
CA ASP A 657 5.41 -10.56 3.97
C ASP A 657 4.53 -9.35 3.60
N PHE A 658 3.73 -8.84 4.53
CA PHE A 658 2.92 -7.64 4.33
C PHE A 658 3.78 -6.42 3.96
N ASN A 659 4.82 -6.12 4.74
CA ASN A 659 5.70 -4.98 4.47
C ASN A 659 6.40 -5.13 3.12
N ARG A 660 6.84 -6.36 2.79
CA ARG A 660 7.45 -6.66 1.49
C ARG A 660 6.46 -6.43 0.34
N LEU A 661 5.22 -6.89 0.47
CA LEU A 661 4.17 -6.68 -0.52
C LEU A 661 3.82 -5.22 -0.73
N LEU A 662 3.71 -4.43 0.35
CA LEU A 662 3.44 -3.00 0.25
C LEU A 662 4.50 -2.31 -0.63
N TRP A 663 5.79 -2.61 -0.41
CA TRP A 663 6.86 -2.05 -1.24
C TRP A 663 6.83 -2.58 -2.67
N LEU A 664 6.60 -3.88 -2.87
CA LEU A 664 6.52 -4.49 -4.21
C LEU A 664 5.39 -3.90 -5.04
N SER A 665 4.18 -3.77 -4.46
CA SER A 665 3.02 -3.21 -5.15
C SER A 665 3.27 -1.75 -5.55
N LEU A 666 3.82 -0.95 -4.64
CA LEU A 666 4.10 0.45 -4.89
C LEU A 666 5.18 0.67 -5.96
N ILE A 667 6.27 -0.11 -5.92
CA ILE A 667 7.32 -0.05 -6.94
C ILE A 667 6.76 -0.46 -8.31
N THR A 668 5.97 -1.54 -8.35
CA THR A 668 5.34 -2.03 -9.58
C THR A 668 4.44 -0.97 -10.21
N VAL A 669 3.60 -0.32 -9.40
CA VAL A 669 2.74 0.78 -9.83
C VAL A 669 3.57 1.94 -10.41
N VAL A 670 4.63 2.37 -9.72
CA VAL A 670 5.51 3.45 -10.20
C VAL A 670 6.20 3.07 -11.52
N ILE A 671 6.63 1.82 -11.68
CA ILE A 671 7.22 1.33 -12.93
C ILE A 671 6.20 1.39 -14.07
N ILE A 672 4.98 0.89 -13.87
CA ILE A 672 3.92 0.91 -14.89
C ILE A 672 3.57 2.36 -15.29
N LEU A 673 3.39 3.24 -14.31
CA LEU A 673 3.18 4.68 -14.58
C LEU A 673 4.37 5.29 -15.34
N GLY A 674 5.59 4.88 -15.02
CA GLY A 674 6.81 5.26 -15.73
C GLY A 674 6.82 4.84 -17.20
N LEU A 675 6.41 3.60 -17.48
CA LEU A 675 6.33 3.05 -18.84
C LEU A 675 5.27 3.76 -19.68
N PHE A 676 4.08 4.00 -19.12
CA PHE A 676 2.99 4.66 -19.85
C PHE A 676 3.25 6.14 -20.10
N TYR A 677 3.73 6.88 -19.09
CA TYR A 677 3.95 8.32 -19.24
C TYR A 677 5.28 8.68 -19.88
N SER A 678 6.27 7.77 -19.90
CA SER A 678 7.62 8.01 -20.45
C SER A 678 8.28 9.30 -19.93
N SER A 679 7.89 9.73 -18.72
CA SER A 679 8.23 11.02 -18.15
C SER A 679 8.21 10.95 -16.63
N LEU A 680 9.38 11.08 -16.01
CA LEU A 680 9.54 11.05 -14.56
C LEU A 680 8.65 12.09 -13.86
N SER A 681 8.40 13.24 -14.48
CA SER A 681 7.54 14.28 -13.90
C SER A 681 6.08 13.83 -13.80
N PHE A 682 5.51 13.21 -14.84
CA PHE A 682 4.14 12.70 -14.79
C PHE A 682 3.99 11.53 -13.82
N THR A 683 4.97 10.64 -13.83
CA THR A 683 5.04 9.52 -12.89
C THR A 683 5.05 10.02 -11.45
N LEU A 684 5.92 10.96 -11.08
CA LEU A 684 5.98 11.49 -9.72
C LEU A 684 4.75 12.29 -9.32
N VAL A 685 4.25 13.15 -10.22
CA VAL A 685 3.04 13.95 -9.97
C VAL A 685 1.83 13.05 -9.70
N THR A 686 1.75 11.90 -10.37
CA THR A 686 0.67 10.92 -10.17
C THR A 686 0.94 9.96 -9.00
N ALA A 687 2.21 9.63 -8.72
CA ALA A 687 2.62 8.71 -7.67
C ALA A 687 2.51 9.29 -6.25
N ILE A 688 2.93 10.55 -6.04
CA ILE A 688 3.03 11.18 -4.71
C ILE A 688 1.68 11.13 -3.94
N PRO A 689 0.53 11.45 -4.56
CA PRO A 689 -0.77 11.36 -3.89
C PRO A 689 -1.14 9.98 -3.34
N ILE A 690 -0.64 8.90 -3.94
CA ILE A 690 -0.87 7.53 -3.45
C ILE A 690 -0.17 7.31 -2.11
N PHE A 691 1.09 7.76 -2.00
CA PHE A 691 1.82 7.71 -0.72
C PHE A 691 1.13 8.55 0.35
N LEU A 692 0.68 9.76 0.01
CA LEU A 692 -0.03 10.64 0.94
C LEU A 692 -1.36 10.03 1.40
N THR A 693 -2.08 9.38 0.48
CA THR A 693 -3.33 8.67 0.78
C THR A 693 -3.09 7.55 1.78
N TRP A 694 -2.06 6.75 1.57
CA TRP A 694 -1.70 5.67 2.48
C TRP A 694 -1.29 6.18 3.86
N PHE A 695 -0.42 7.19 3.90
CA PHE A 695 0.01 7.81 5.14
C PHE A 695 -1.17 8.44 5.91
N LEU A 696 -2.13 9.04 5.20
CA LEU A 696 -3.37 9.55 5.79
C LEU A 696 -4.24 8.41 6.33
N THR A 697 -4.39 7.33 5.57
CA THR A 697 -5.19 6.16 5.95
C THR A 697 -4.65 5.53 7.24
N VAL A 698 -3.34 5.26 7.30
CA VAL A 698 -2.68 4.72 8.50
C VAL A 698 -2.78 5.68 9.68
N GLY A 699 -2.63 6.99 9.46
CA GLY A 699 -2.79 7.98 10.52
C GLY A 699 -4.20 8.03 11.11
N VAL A 700 -5.23 7.98 10.26
CA VAL A 700 -6.63 7.92 10.70
C VAL A 700 -6.93 6.60 11.41
N MET A 701 -6.38 5.48 10.94
CA MET A 701 -6.47 4.20 11.65
C MET A 701 -5.86 4.29 13.05
N GLY A 702 -4.67 4.90 13.17
CA GLY A 702 -4.01 5.10 14.47
C GLY A 702 -4.78 6.00 15.41
N LEU A 703 -5.45 7.03 14.88
CA LEU A 703 -6.33 7.91 15.65
C LEU A 703 -7.57 7.16 16.17
N LEU A 704 -8.15 6.27 15.35
CA LEU A 704 -9.36 5.51 15.66
C LEU A 704 -9.09 4.20 16.42
N GLY A 705 -7.83 3.88 16.71
CA GLY A 705 -7.45 2.62 17.38
C GLY A 705 -7.72 1.37 16.54
N ILE A 706 -7.61 1.47 15.22
CA ILE A 706 -7.81 0.34 14.30
C ILE A 706 -6.48 -0.38 14.09
N GLU A 707 -6.44 -1.68 14.38
CA GLU A 707 -5.25 -2.52 14.22
C GLU A 707 -5.15 -3.13 12.81
N PHE A 708 -3.93 -3.46 12.40
CA PHE A 708 -3.68 -4.26 11.19
C PHE A 708 -3.92 -5.74 11.46
N ASN A 709 -4.52 -6.45 10.51
CA ASN A 709 -4.67 -7.90 10.54
C ASN A 709 -4.35 -8.50 9.17
N ILE A 710 -4.42 -9.84 9.08
CA ILE A 710 -4.10 -10.59 7.86
C ILE A 710 -4.99 -10.22 6.67
N PHE A 711 -6.25 -9.84 6.90
CA PHE A 711 -7.19 -9.46 5.84
C PHE A 711 -6.95 -8.03 5.33
N ASN A 712 -6.41 -7.15 6.17
CA ASN A 712 -6.06 -5.79 5.78
C ASN A 712 -4.95 -5.79 4.71
N ILE A 713 -4.12 -6.84 4.61
CA ILE A 713 -3.12 -7.03 3.54
C ILE A 713 -3.76 -6.88 2.15
N ILE A 714 -4.87 -7.58 1.94
CA ILE A 714 -5.62 -7.57 0.67
C ILE A 714 -6.12 -6.15 0.36
N ILE A 715 -6.64 -5.47 1.37
CA ILE A 715 -7.22 -4.14 1.24
C ILE A 715 -6.17 -3.07 0.94
N CYS A 716 -4.92 -3.25 1.34
CA CYS A 716 -3.85 -2.30 1.01
C CYS A 716 -3.59 -2.26 -0.49
N SER A 717 -3.46 -3.42 -1.15
CA SER A 717 -3.31 -3.51 -2.61
C SER A 717 -4.50 -2.89 -3.34
N PHE A 718 -5.70 -3.06 -2.78
CA PHE A 718 -6.94 -2.48 -3.29
C PHE A 718 -6.97 -0.95 -3.19
N ILE A 719 -6.67 -0.38 -2.01
CA ILE A 719 -6.63 1.07 -1.78
C ILE A 719 -5.59 1.74 -2.69
N PHE A 720 -4.42 1.09 -2.88
CA PHE A 720 -3.42 1.58 -3.82
C PHE A 720 -3.93 1.61 -5.25
N GLY A 721 -4.55 0.53 -5.73
CA GLY A 721 -5.17 0.48 -7.06
C GLY A 721 -6.12 1.65 -7.29
N LEU A 722 -7.08 1.86 -6.39
CA LEU A 722 -8.05 2.95 -6.49
C LEU A 722 -7.44 4.36 -6.38
N GLY A 723 -6.50 4.55 -5.45
CA GLY A 723 -5.80 5.84 -5.31
C GLY A 723 -4.98 6.20 -6.55
N VAL A 724 -4.38 5.21 -7.19
CA VAL A 724 -3.72 5.35 -8.48
C VAL A 724 -4.74 5.71 -9.56
N ASP A 725 -5.83 4.97 -9.65
CA ASP A 725 -6.88 5.16 -10.65
C ASP A 725 -7.42 6.61 -10.63
N TYR A 726 -7.79 7.11 -9.45
CA TYR A 726 -8.27 8.48 -9.30
C TYR A 726 -7.23 9.51 -9.71
N SER A 727 -5.97 9.29 -9.33
CA SER A 727 -4.85 10.17 -9.69
C SER A 727 -4.57 10.17 -11.19
N ILE A 728 -4.66 9.02 -11.86
CA ILE A 728 -4.51 8.85 -13.31
C ILE A 728 -5.57 9.69 -14.05
N PHE A 729 -6.85 9.50 -13.71
CA PHE A 729 -7.95 10.18 -14.41
C PHE A 729 -7.90 11.71 -14.19
N VAL A 730 -7.54 12.18 -12.99
CA VAL A 730 -7.33 13.61 -12.72
C VAL A 730 -6.15 14.16 -13.52
N THR A 731 -5.02 13.45 -13.56
CA THR A 731 -3.84 13.86 -14.36
C THR A 731 -4.17 13.96 -15.84
N ASN A 732 -4.85 12.97 -16.40
CA ASN A 732 -5.18 12.98 -17.83
C ASN A 732 -6.19 14.09 -18.16
N GLY A 733 -7.19 14.34 -17.30
CA GLY A 733 -8.08 15.49 -17.46
C GLY A 733 -7.35 16.84 -17.43
N LEU A 734 -6.38 17.01 -16.52
CA LEU A 734 -5.53 18.20 -16.45
C LEU A 734 -4.58 18.32 -17.64
N LEU A 735 -4.08 17.22 -18.18
CA LEU A 735 -3.23 17.19 -19.37
C LEU A 735 -4.02 17.64 -20.61
N THR A 736 -5.24 17.15 -20.78
CA THR A 736 -6.12 17.55 -21.89
C THR A 736 -6.47 19.04 -21.80
N GLU A 737 -6.82 19.53 -20.61
CA GLU A 737 -7.07 20.97 -20.37
C GLU A 737 -5.80 21.79 -20.64
N HIS A 738 -4.64 21.31 -20.23
CA HIS A 738 -3.37 21.99 -20.50
C HIS A 738 -3.06 22.04 -22.00
N ARG A 739 -3.36 21.00 -22.78
CA ARG A 739 -3.09 20.95 -24.22
C ARG A 739 -4.09 21.79 -25.03
N THR A 740 -5.38 21.67 -24.74
CA THR A 740 -6.47 22.17 -25.60
C THR A 740 -7.17 23.41 -25.06
N GLY A 741 -6.99 23.73 -23.77
CA GLY A 741 -7.73 24.81 -23.10
C GLY A 741 -9.19 24.48 -22.78
N THR A 742 -9.70 23.32 -23.21
CA THR A 742 -11.08 22.88 -22.93
C THR A 742 -11.20 22.31 -21.53
N GLN A 743 -12.27 22.65 -20.82
CA GLN A 743 -12.48 22.20 -19.43
C GLN A 743 -12.98 20.74 -19.38
N CYS A 744 -12.05 19.79 -19.47
CA CYS A 744 -12.37 18.36 -19.39
C CYS A 744 -12.32 17.79 -17.96
N LEU A 745 -11.59 18.44 -17.03
CA LEU A 745 -11.42 17.94 -15.66
C LEU A 745 -12.76 17.70 -14.90
N PRO A 746 -13.78 18.58 -14.98
CA PRO A 746 -15.07 18.31 -14.32
C PRO A 746 -15.74 17.03 -14.83
N THR A 747 -15.55 16.66 -16.11
CA THR A 747 -16.05 15.39 -16.67
C THR A 747 -15.40 14.20 -15.98
N HIS A 748 -14.07 14.18 -15.93
CA HIS A 748 -13.33 13.12 -15.23
C HIS A 748 -13.70 13.04 -13.75
N LYS A 749 -13.80 14.18 -13.05
CA LYS A 749 -14.23 14.23 -11.65
C LYS A 749 -15.63 13.68 -11.43
N THR A 750 -16.57 13.95 -12.35
CA THR A 750 -17.94 13.42 -12.24
C THR A 750 -17.92 11.89 -12.28
N SER A 751 -17.17 11.30 -13.23
CA SER A 751 -16.99 9.85 -13.30
C SER A 751 -16.33 9.27 -12.05
N ILE A 752 -15.29 9.95 -11.53
CA ILE A 752 -14.59 9.51 -10.30
C ILE A 752 -15.53 9.57 -9.09
N ILE A 753 -16.31 10.64 -8.91
CA ILE A 753 -17.24 10.73 -7.76
C ILE A 753 -18.28 9.62 -7.84
N LEU A 754 -18.81 9.33 -9.03
CA LEU A 754 -19.75 8.23 -9.21
C LEU A 754 -19.09 6.88 -8.88
N SER A 755 -17.87 6.64 -9.35
CA SER A 755 -17.04 5.46 -9.01
C SER A 755 -16.78 5.34 -7.50
N VAL A 756 -16.46 6.44 -6.82
CA VAL A 756 -16.25 6.47 -5.38
C VAL A 756 -17.54 6.09 -4.66
N ILE A 757 -18.68 6.63 -5.07
CA ILE A 757 -19.99 6.31 -4.48
C ILE A 757 -20.35 4.84 -4.72
N THR A 758 -20.16 4.30 -5.92
CA THR A 758 -20.44 2.89 -6.22
C THR A 758 -19.50 1.98 -5.43
N THR A 759 -18.22 2.31 -5.34
CA THR A 759 -17.25 1.52 -4.57
C THR A 759 -17.57 1.56 -3.07
N ILE A 760 -17.91 2.73 -2.51
CA ILE A 760 -18.37 2.87 -1.12
C ILE A 760 -19.66 2.08 -0.90
N ALA A 761 -20.61 2.11 -1.83
CA ALA A 761 -21.84 1.31 -1.73
C ALA A 761 -21.54 -0.20 -1.79
N SER A 762 -20.57 -0.62 -2.59
CA SER A 762 -20.16 -2.02 -2.72
C SER A 762 -19.48 -2.54 -1.45
N VAL A 763 -18.48 -1.81 -0.94
CA VAL A 763 -17.68 -2.25 0.22
C VAL A 763 -18.32 -1.87 1.55
N GLY A 764 -19.08 -0.79 1.60
CA GLY A 764 -19.70 -0.27 2.82
C GLY A 764 -20.81 -1.16 3.37
N VAL A 765 -21.47 -1.96 2.51
CA VAL A 765 -22.45 -2.96 2.97
C VAL A 765 -21.80 -4.05 3.84
N MET A 766 -20.49 -4.29 3.69
CA MET A 766 -19.77 -5.27 4.51
C MET A 766 -19.60 -4.83 5.97
N ILE A 767 -19.90 -3.57 6.34
CA ILE A 767 -20.04 -3.15 7.74
C ILE A 767 -21.12 -3.97 8.46
N PHE A 768 -22.13 -4.48 7.73
CA PHE A 768 -23.20 -5.28 8.31
C PHE A 768 -22.87 -6.77 8.42
N ALA A 769 -21.68 -7.20 7.98
CA ALA A 769 -21.23 -8.59 8.15
C ALA A 769 -20.99 -8.88 9.63
N LYS A 770 -21.44 -10.04 10.11
CA LYS A 770 -21.17 -10.46 11.50
C LYS A 770 -19.76 -11.03 11.65
N HIS A 771 -19.20 -11.55 10.56
CA HIS A 771 -17.85 -12.11 10.57
C HIS A 771 -16.79 -10.99 10.74
N PRO A 772 -15.92 -11.06 11.77
CA PRO A 772 -14.94 -10.00 12.08
C PRO A 772 -14.02 -9.64 10.90
N ALA A 773 -13.58 -10.64 10.13
CA ALA A 773 -12.75 -10.42 8.95
C ALA A 773 -13.37 -9.48 7.91
N LEU A 774 -14.64 -9.72 7.51
CA LEU A 774 -15.33 -8.92 6.49
C LEU A 774 -15.65 -7.50 7.00
N TYR A 775 -15.97 -7.39 8.29
CA TYR A 775 -16.16 -6.11 8.97
C TYR A 775 -14.88 -5.27 8.98
N ALA A 776 -13.73 -5.87 9.31
CA ALA A 776 -12.44 -5.18 9.33
C ALA A 776 -12.03 -4.68 7.94
N ILE A 777 -12.19 -5.53 6.91
CA ILE A 777 -11.98 -5.18 5.49
C ILE A 777 -12.76 -3.92 5.12
N SER A 778 -14.04 -3.85 5.51
CA SER A 778 -14.89 -2.70 5.18
C SER A 778 -14.40 -1.39 5.78
N ARG A 779 -14.10 -1.38 7.09
CA ARG A 779 -13.71 -0.16 7.81
C ARG A 779 -12.45 0.47 7.23
N VAL A 780 -11.42 -0.34 6.99
CA VAL A 780 -10.14 0.14 6.43
C VAL A 780 -10.34 0.64 4.99
N SER A 781 -11.10 -0.09 4.17
CA SER A 781 -11.38 0.28 2.78
C SER A 781 -12.11 1.62 2.67
N LEU A 782 -13.11 1.88 3.52
CA LEU A 782 -13.87 3.14 3.48
C LEU A 782 -13.00 4.35 3.81
N ILE A 783 -12.13 4.24 4.83
CA ILE A 783 -11.17 5.28 5.19
C ILE A 783 -10.20 5.51 4.02
N GLY A 784 -9.69 4.43 3.43
CA GLY A 784 -8.76 4.46 2.30
C GLY A 784 -9.35 5.11 1.05
N ILE A 785 -10.54 4.69 0.61
CA ILE A 785 -11.22 5.21 -0.59
C ILE A 785 -11.53 6.70 -0.43
N PHE A 786 -12.05 7.10 0.73
CA PHE A 786 -12.37 8.51 0.98
C PHE A 786 -11.10 9.37 0.99
N SER A 787 -10.05 8.89 1.66
CA SER A 787 -8.73 9.54 1.67
C SER A 787 -8.17 9.68 0.26
N ALA A 788 -8.26 8.61 -0.55
CA ALA A 788 -7.77 8.57 -1.92
C ALA A 788 -8.45 9.62 -2.80
N ALA A 789 -9.79 9.65 -2.79
CA ALA A 789 -10.57 10.60 -3.56
C ALA A 789 -10.29 12.05 -3.15
N PHE A 790 -10.22 12.31 -1.84
CA PHE A 790 -9.99 13.66 -1.33
C PHE A 790 -8.59 14.20 -1.64
N VAL A 791 -7.56 13.34 -1.52
CA VAL A 791 -6.18 13.69 -1.90
C VAL A 791 -6.07 13.87 -3.42
N ALA A 792 -6.71 13.01 -4.23
CA ALA A 792 -6.71 13.13 -5.68
C ALA A 792 -7.38 14.44 -6.17
N PHE A 793 -8.44 14.92 -5.52
CA PHE A 793 -9.10 16.18 -5.92
C PHE A 793 -8.38 17.44 -5.44
N THR A 794 -7.59 17.34 -4.37
CA THR A 794 -6.97 18.51 -3.72
C THR A 794 -5.48 18.62 -4.05
N ILE A 795 -4.71 17.56 -3.82
CA ILE A 795 -3.24 17.57 -3.94
C ILE A 795 -2.79 17.32 -5.38
N GLN A 796 -3.43 16.40 -6.12
CA GLN A 796 -3.04 16.10 -7.51
C GLN A 796 -3.01 17.38 -8.40
N PRO A 797 -4.03 18.26 -8.40
CA PRO A 797 -3.99 19.46 -9.23
C PRO A 797 -2.94 20.48 -8.77
N LEU A 798 -2.62 20.53 -7.46
CA LEU A 798 -1.56 21.39 -6.93
C LEU A 798 -0.19 20.93 -7.42
N LEU A 799 0.10 19.63 -7.34
CA LEU A 799 1.33 19.05 -7.85
C LEU A 799 1.45 19.19 -9.37
N PHE A 800 0.36 18.96 -10.11
CA PHE A 800 0.33 19.17 -11.55
C PHE A 800 0.67 20.61 -11.92
N ARG A 801 0.01 21.60 -11.31
CA ARG A 801 0.26 23.02 -11.57
C ARG A 801 1.66 23.46 -11.14
N LEU A 802 2.28 22.79 -10.17
CA LEU A 802 3.65 23.05 -9.73
C LEU A 802 4.68 22.51 -10.73
N PHE A 803 4.62 21.22 -11.08
CA PHE A 803 5.65 20.57 -11.88
C PHE A 803 5.41 20.67 -13.40
N ILE A 804 4.16 20.55 -13.85
CA ILE A 804 3.78 20.60 -15.27
C ILE A 804 3.47 22.04 -15.71
N GLY A 805 2.93 22.84 -14.80
CA GLY A 805 2.61 24.25 -15.04
C GLY A 805 1.23 24.47 -15.65
N ASN A 806 0.97 25.70 -16.06
CA ASN A 806 -0.27 26.12 -16.73
C ASN A 806 0.01 27.35 -17.61
N ARG A 807 -1.02 27.94 -18.21
CA ARG A 807 -0.91 29.16 -19.03
C ARG A 807 -0.22 30.36 -18.32
N ASN A 808 -0.17 30.35 -16.98
CA ASN A 808 0.43 31.40 -16.16
C ASN A 808 1.74 30.98 -15.46
N LYS A 809 2.17 29.72 -15.57
CA LYS A 809 3.40 29.22 -14.93
C LYS A 809 4.08 28.19 -15.80
N ARG A 810 5.39 28.39 -16.05
CA ARG A 810 6.23 27.41 -16.75
C ARG A 810 6.40 26.13 -15.95
N PRO A 811 6.62 25.00 -16.63
CA PRO A 811 6.95 23.74 -15.97
C PRO A 811 8.23 23.81 -15.13
N ILE A 812 8.26 23.01 -14.06
CA ILE A 812 9.38 22.88 -13.13
C ILE A 812 9.81 21.42 -13.15
N SER A 813 11.03 21.14 -13.64
CA SER A 813 11.62 19.82 -13.48
C SER A 813 11.98 19.55 -12.01
N LEU A 814 12.01 18.29 -11.59
CA LEU A 814 12.39 17.92 -10.22
C LEU A 814 13.77 18.50 -9.85
N ARG A 815 14.72 18.46 -10.78
CA ARG A 815 16.05 19.06 -10.61
C ARG A 815 15.96 20.56 -10.34
N TYR A 816 15.15 21.30 -11.11
CA TYR A 816 14.96 22.73 -10.87
C TYR A 816 14.36 23.00 -9.50
N PHE A 817 13.37 22.22 -9.08
CA PHE A 817 12.76 22.36 -7.77
C PHE A 817 13.79 22.17 -6.65
N ILE A 818 14.54 21.06 -6.66
CA ILE A 818 15.52 20.73 -5.62
C ILE A 818 16.61 21.79 -5.52
N HIS A 819 17.24 22.17 -6.63
CA HIS A 819 18.31 23.19 -6.59
C HIS A 819 17.78 24.56 -6.20
N SER A 820 16.60 24.95 -6.69
CA SER A 820 16.02 26.24 -6.33
C SER A 820 15.70 26.32 -4.84
N VAL A 821 15.02 25.30 -4.30
CA VAL A 821 14.72 25.22 -2.86
C VAL A 821 16.00 25.20 -2.05
N GLY A 822 17.00 24.40 -2.44
CA GLY A 822 18.31 24.38 -1.78
C GLY A 822 19.03 25.73 -1.80
N SER A 823 19.08 26.42 -2.94
CA SER A 823 19.70 27.74 -3.08
C SER A 823 18.99 28.80 -2.25
N PHE A 824 17.65 28.82 -2.25
CA PHE A 824 16.85 29.76 -1.45
C PHE A 824 16.94 29.47 0.04
N LEU A 825 16.98 28.20 0.46
CA LEU A 825 17.22 27.80 1.84
C LEU A 825 18.62 28.23 2.29
N TYR A 826 19.65 27.99 1.49
CA TYR A 826 21.02 28.41 1.80
C TYR A 826 21.15 29.93 1.91
N PHE A 827 20.52 30.68 1.00
CA PHE A 827 20.46 32.14 1.06
C PHE A 827 19.70 32.63 2.31
N GLY A 828 18.55 32.03 2.60
CA GLY A 828 17.71 32.37 3.76
C GLY A 828 18.42 32.11 5.08
N LEU A 829 19.00 30.92 5.27
CA LEU A 829 19.77 30.57 6.46
C LEU A 829 21.00 31.47 6.62
N GLY A 830 21.73 31.75 5.54
CA GLY A 830 22.85 32.71 5.58
C GLY A 830 22.40 34.13 5.97
N GLY A 831 21.23 34.57 5.50
CA GLY A 831 20.62 35.83 5.89
C GLY A 831 20.22 35.88 7.36
N ILE A 832 19.58 34.82 7.88
CA ILE A 832 19.20 34.71 9.30
C ILE A 832 20.47 34.77 10.17
N LEU A 833 21.51 34.00 9.83
CA LEU A 833 22.78 33.99 10.56
C LEU A 833 23.43 35.37 10.57
N PHE A 834 23.48 36.08 9.44
CA PHE A 834 24.02 37.44 9.40
C PHE A 834 23.13 38.46 10.11
N SER A 835 21.82 38.28 10.14
CA SER A 835 20.90 39.12 10.91
C SER A 835 21.04 38.90 12.42
N ILE A 836 21.25 37.65 12.86
CA ILE A 836 21.58 37.32 14.26
C ILE A 836 22.93 37.94 14.62
N TYR A 837 23.96 37.78 13.78
CA TYR A 837 25.25 38.44 13.98
C TYR A 837 25.08 39.97 14.08
N ALA A 838 24.35 40.57 13.14
CA ALA A 838 24.10 42.01 13.15
C ALA A 838 23.35 42.46 14.41
N TRP A 839 22.38 41.67 14.87
CA TRP A 839 21.66 41.94 16.12
C TRP A 839 22.59 41.87 17.33
N ILE A 840 23.41 40.82 17.48
CA ILE A 840 24.39 40.67 18.56
C ILE A 840 25.37 41.85 18.56
N VAL A 841 25.97 42.15 17.41
CA VAL A 841 26.96 43.23 17.28
C VAL A 841 26.35 44.59 17.62
N THR A 842 25.14 44.88 17.13
CA THR A 842 24.46 46.15 17.43
C THR A 842 23.91 46.23 18.85
N LEU A 843 23.64 45.09 19.51
CA LEU A 843 23.26 45.02 20.93
C LEU A 843 24.43 45.43 21.83
N PHE A 844 25.63 44.94 21.57
CA PHE A 844 26.83 45.25 22.37
C PHE A 844 27.47 46.60 22.01
N ASN A 845 27.30 47.08 20.77
CA ASN A 845 27.82 48.38 20.35
C ASN A 845 26.89 49.05 19.32
N PRO A 846 25.94 49.89 19.77
CA PRO A 846 24.97 50.55 18.90
C PRO A 846 25.61 51.43 17.81
N ASN A 847 26.81 51.97 18.06
CA ASN A 847 27.56 52.80 17.10
C ASN A 847 28.32 51.98 16.05
N GLN A 848 28.34 50.66 16.16
CA GLN A 848 29.06 49.78 15.23
C GLN A 848 28.40 49.71 13.85
N ALA A 849 27.10 50.03 13.74
CA ALA A 849 26.40 50.22 12.46
C ALA A 849 26.90 51.44 11.66
N LYS A 850 27.46 52.44 12.34
CA LYS A 850 28.05 53.63 11.70
C LYS A 850 29.48 53.38 11.20
N LYS A 851 30.25 52.53 11.91
CA LYS A 851 31.64 52.17 11.56
C LYS A 851 31.76 51.25 10.33
N GLN A 852 32.90 51.31 9.66
CA GLN A 852 33.26 50.45 8.52
C GLN A 852 33.55 49.00 8.97
N ASN A 853 32.55 48.11 8.99
CA ASN A 853 32.75 46.68 9.28
C ASN A 853 33.17 45.90 8.01
N LEU A 854 34.41 46.07 7.57
CA LEU A 854 34.90 45.51 6.31
C LEU A 854 34.83 43.97 6.26
N TRP A 855 35.02 43.29 7.40
CA TRP A 855 34.87 41.84 7.48
C TRP A 855 33.45 41.40 7.15
N PHE A 856 32.44 42.05 7.74
CA PHE A 856 31.04 41.74 7.49
C PHE A 856 30.68 41.94 6.02
N HIS A 857 31.13 43.04 5.41
CA HIS A 857 30.95 43.29 3.98
C HIS A 857 31.63 42.24 3.09
N LYS A 858 32.86 41.82 3.43
CA LYS A 858 33.54 40.71 2.74
C LYS A 858 32.77 39.40 2.88
N ALA A 859 32.22 39.11 4.06
CA ALA A 859 31.44 37.91 4.33
C ALA A 859 30.12 37.92 3.54
N VAL A 860 29.40 39.05 3.52
CA VAL A 860 28.18 39.24 2.73
C VAL A 860 28.47 39.09 1.23
N SER A 861 29.53 39.72 0.71
CA SER A 861 29.94 39.57 -0.69
C SER A 861 30.32 38.13 -1.04
N LYS A 862 31.02 37.42 -0.15
CA LYS A 862 31.31 35.98 -0.31
C LYS A 862 30.04 35.13 -0.27
N LEU A 863 29.06 35.42 0.59
CA LEU A 863 27.77 34.73 0.60
C LEU A 863 27.00 34.96 -0.70
N MET A 864 26.94 36.21 -1.19
CA MET A 864 26.28 36.51 -2.46
C MET A 864 26.92 35.73 -3.61
N LYS A 865 28.26 35.64 -3.63
CA LYS A 865 29.00 34.78 -4.57
C LYS A 865 28.67 33.31 -4.36
N SER A 866 28.75 32.77 -3.15
CA SER A 866 28.51 31.34 -2.91
C SER A 866 27.08 30.93 -3.30
N VAL A 867 26.07 31.73 -2.95
CA VAL A 867 24.67 31.52 -3.32
C VAL A 867 24.51 31.45 -4.83
N LEU A 868 25.08 32.40 -5.59
CA LEU A 868 25.01 32.40 -7.05
C LEU A 868 25.64 31.14 -7.67
N TYR A 869 26.63 30.56 -7.00
CA TYR A 869 27.36 29.36 -7.45
C TYR A 869 26.81 28.04 -6.89
N THR A 870 25.80 28.05 -6.01
CA THR A 870 25.13 26.81 -5.53
C THR A 870 24.49 26.00 -6.65
N ASN A 871 24.08 26.64 -7.76
CA ASN A 871 23.54 25.96 -8.92
C ASN A 871 24.62 25.85 -10.03
N PRO A 872 25.23 24.67 -10.25
CA PRO A 872 26.32 24.49 -11.20
C PRO A 872 25.89 24.55 -12.68
N PHE A 873 24.58 24.44 -12.96
CA PHE A 873 24.06 24.37 -14.33
C PHE A 873 23.83 25.75 -14.98
N VAL A 874 23.92 26.82 -14.18
CA VAL A 874 23.90 28.20 -14.68
C VAL A 874 25.34 28.62 -14.98
N LYS A 875 25.65 28.98 -16.22
CA LYS A 875 26.98 29.51 -16.59
C LYS A 875 27.06 30.98 -16.17
N LYS A 876 28.15 31.39 -15.51
CA LYS A 876 28.34 32.79 -15.11
C LYS A 876 29.61 33.34 -15.75
N GLN A 877 29.56 34.56 -16.24
CA GLN A 877 30.70 35.25 -16.86
C GLN A 877 30.71 36.71 -16.41
N VAL A 878 31.88 37.20 -16.02
CA VAL A 878 32.10 38.63 -15.74
C VAL A 878 33.07 39.16 -16.78
N LEU A 879 32.63 40.13 -17.56
CA LEU A 879 33.41 40.83 -18.57
C LEU A 879 33.88 42.17 -17.98
N ASN A 880 35.19 42.33 -17.80
CA ASN A 880 35.80 43.57 -17.30
C ASN A 880 36.84 44.10 -18.29
N PRO A 881 36.41 44.56 -19.49
CA PRO A 881 37.33 45.00 -20.53
C PRO A 881 38.17 46.22 -20.11
N SER A 882 37.65 47.07 -19.23
CA SER A 882 38.33 48.25 -18.68
C SER A 882 39.24 47.96 -17.49
N LYS A 883 39.30 46.70 -17.01
CA LYS A 883 40.06 46.28 -15.81
C LYS A 883 39.73 47.12 -14.56
N GLU A 884 38.47 47.51 -14.40
CA GLU A 884 38.00 48.29 -13.23
C GLU A 884 38.22 47.49 -11.94
N THR A 885 38.80 48.13 -10.92
CA THR A 885 39.12 47.51 -9.62
C THR A 885 38.10 47.84 -8.53
N PHE A 886 37.25 48.85 -8.73
CA PHE A 886 36.30 49.39 -7.75
C PHE A 886 36.94 49.97 -6.48
N GLU A 887 38.25 50.25 -6.49
CA GLU A 887 38.95 50.85 -5.34
C GLU A 887 38.56 52.32 -5.13
N LYS A 888 38.40 53.09 -6.22
CA LYS A 888 37.89 54.46 -6.18
C LYS A 888 36.35 54.42 -6.04
N PRO A 889 35.75 55.00 -4.98
CA PRO A 889 34.30 55.07 -4.82
C PRO A 889 33.61 55.67 -6.05
N ALA A 890 32.46 55.11 -6.41
CA ALA A 890 31.68 55.55 -7.57
C ALA A 890 30.18 55.28 -7.37
N MET A 891 29.37 55.83 -8.27
CA MET A 891 27.96 55.46 -8.41
C MET A 891 27.84 54.33 -9.45
N LEU A 892 27.54 53.11 -8.99
CA LEU A 892 27.34 51.92 -9.81
C LEU A 892 25.87 51.88 -10.24
N ILE A 893 25.62 51.89 -11.55
CA ILE A 893 24.27 51.81 -12.10
C ILE A 893 24.09 50.54 -12.94
N SER A 894 22.96 49.87 -12.81
CA SER A 894 22.68 48.64 -13.55
C SER A 894 21.20 48.45 -13.89
N ASN A 895 20.90 47.60 -14.87
CA ASN A 895 19.53 47.18 -15.16
C ASN A 895 19.03 46.22 -14.07
N HIS A 896 17.70 46.21 -13.86
CA HIS A 896 17.11 45.40 -12.79
C HIS A 896 15.98 44.53 -13.32
N THR A 897 16.26 43.24 -13.56
CA THR A 897 15.32 42.27 -14.15
C THR A 897 15.09 41.03 -13.29
N SER A 898 15.93 40.79 -12.28
CA SER A 898 15.86 39.62 -11.40
C SER A 898 16.23 39.92 -9.94
N PHE A 899 15.91 38.98 -9.06
CA PHE A 899 16.51 38.95 -7.72
C PHE A 899 18.03 38.68 -7.77
N LEU A 900 18.50 37.93 -8.79
CA LEU A 900 19.92 37.59 -8.93
C LEU A 900 20.81 38.81 -9.21
N ASP A 901 20.27 39.93 -9.70
CA ASP A 901 21.05 41.14 -10.00
C ASP A 901 21.78 41.68 -8.78
N ILE A 902 21.13 41.60 -7.61
CA ILE A 902 21.70 42.04 -6.32
C ILE A 902 22.92 41.17 -5.99
N LEU A 903 22.82 39.86 -6.20
CA LEU A 903 23.93 38.93 -5.98
C LEU A 903 25.06 39.16 -6.99
N CYS A 904 24.72 39.41 -8.25
CA CYS A 904 25.67 39.66 -9.34
C CYS A 904 26.50 40.92 -9.12
N ILE A 905 25.92 42.01 -8.63
CA ILE A 905 26.66 43.24 -8.34
C ILE A 905 27.38 43.13 -7.00
N GLY A 906 26.73 42.58 -5.98
CA GLY A 906 27.32 42.46 -4.64
C GLY A 906 28.51 41.50 -4.56
N MET A 907 28.66 40.58 -5.52
CA MET A 907 29.86 39.74 -5.65
C MET A 907 31.07 40.45 -6.26
N LEU A 908 30.90 41.61 -6.92
CA LEU A 908 31.98 42.29 -7.65
C LEU A 908 32.97 42.95 -6.70
N HIS A 909 32.46 43.63 -5.66
CA HIS A 909 33.31 44.33 -4.70
C HIS A 909 32.64 44.47 -3.32
N PRO A 910 33.34 44.17 -2.20
CA PRO A 910 32.75 44.20 -0.87
C PRO A 910 32.48 45.61 -0.34
N LYS A 911 33.20 46.65 -0.80
CA LYS A 911 32.93 48.04 -0.37
C LYS A 911 31.84 48.67 -1.24
N SER A 912 30.63 48.13 -1.13
CA SER A 912 29.45 48.67 -1.80
C SER A 912 28.24 48.69 -0.88
N ILE A 913 27.36 49.68 -1.07
CA ILE A 913 26.08 49.81 -0.36
C ILE A 913 24.94 49.92 -1.36
N PHE A 914 23.80 49.30 -1.03
CA PHE A 914 22.63 49.29 -1.90
C PHE A 914 21.63 50.38 -1.51
N LEU A 915 21.10 51.06 -2.51
CA LEU A 915 19.83 51.79 -2.38
C LEU A 915 18.68 50.78 -2.48
N VAL A 916 17.89 50.64 -1.40
CA VAL A 916 16.86 49.60 -1.25
C VAL A 916 15.49 50.17 -0.98
N ASN A 917 14.45 49.34 -1.15
CA ASN A 917 13.08 49.66 -0.75
C ASN A 917 12.87 49.32 0.75
N ASP A 918 11.90 49.95 1.41
CA ASP A 918 11.62 49.80 2.85
C ASP A 918 11.39 48.35 3.27
N TRP A 919 10.72 47.55 2.43
CA TRP A 919 10.44 46.16 2.77
C TRP A 919 11.71 45.32 2.91
N VAL A 920 12.78 45.66 2.17
CA VAL A 920 14.10 45.00 2.30
C VAL A 920 14.76 45.45 3.60
N TYR A 921 14.73 46.76 3.84
CA TYR A 921 15.34 47.38 5.03
C TYR A 921 14.69 46.90 6.34
N ASN A 922 13.39 46.62 6.32
CA ASN A 922 12.59 46.17 7.47
C ASN A 922 12.27 44.68 7.48
N SER A 923 12.87 43.88 6.59
CA SER A 923 12.65 42.44 6.54
C SER A 923 13.02 41.76 7.87
N PRO A 924 12.20 40.83 8.41
CA PRO A 924 12.55 40.09 9.63
C PRO A 924 13.74 39.15 9.42
N ILE A 925 13.97 38.71 8.17
CA ILE A 925 15.04 37.76 7.81
C ILE A 925 16.35 38.48 7.53
N PHE A 926 16.33 39.60 6.79
CA PHE A 926 17.54 40.26 6.28
C PHE A 926 17.73 41.70 6.77
N GLY A 927 16.73 42.32 7.39
CA GLY A 927 16.72 43.77 7.66
C GLY A 927 17.85 44.23 8.57
N LYS A 928 18.15 43.47 9.64
CA LYS A 928 19.28 43.79 10.54
C LYS A 928 20.62 43.67 9.82
N ALA A 929 20.81 42.63 9.02
CA ALA A 929 22.00 42.47 8.18
C ALA A 929 22.12 43.60 7.14
N ALA A 930 21.03 44.00 6.49
CA ALA A 930 21.00 45.08 5.51
C ALA A 930 21.35 46.44 6.13
N LYS A 931 20.87 46.71 7.34
CA LYS A 931 21.21 47.92 8.13
C LYS A 931 22.69 47.95 8.48
N LEU A 932 23.25 46.82 8.95
CA LEU A 932 24.67 46.72 9.26
C LEU A 932 25.56 46.79 8.01
N ALA A 933 25.08 46.29 6.86
CA ALA A 933 25.73 46.41 5.55
C ALA A 933 25.60 47.82 4.96
N GLY A 934 25.01 48.76 5.69
CA GLY A 934 24.93 50.16 5.32
C GLY A 934 23.92 50.49 4.21
N ALA A 935 22.98 49.60 3.89
CA ALA A 935 21.94 49.85 2.89
C ALA A 935 21.07 51.06 3.27
N TYR A 936 20.59 51.82 2.29
CA TYR A 936 19.78 53.03 2.50
C TYR A 936 18.38 52.89 1.89
N PRO A 937 17.29 53.10 2.66
CA PRO A 937 15.92 53.03 2.16
C PRO A 937 15.54 54.31 1.39
N VAL A 938 15.20 54.19 0.10
CA VAL A 938 14.97 55.37 -0.77
C VAL A 938 13.55 55.94 -0.74
N SER A 939 12.61 55.34 -0.01
CA SER A 939 11.20 55.75 0.01
C SER A 939 10.98 57.13 0.64
N GLY A 940 11.86 57.55 1.54
CA GLY A 940 11.85 58.87 2.16
C GLY A 940 12.41 59.98 1.26
N GLY A 941 12.77 59.69 0.01
CA GLY A 941 13.47 60.63 -0.86
C GLY A 941 14.99 60.51 -0.71
N VAL A 942 15.71 60.54 -1.85
CA VAL A 942 17.15 60.32 -1.89
C VAL A 942 17.94 61.49 -1.25
N GLU A 943 17.34 62.68 -1.24
CA GLU A 943 17.85 63.93 -0.63
C GLU A 943 17.99 63.81 0.90
N ASN A 944 17.06 63.10 1.56
CA ASN A 944 17.08 62.90 3.02
C ASN A 944 18.20 61.94 3.47
N GLY A 945 18.87 61.27 2.52
CA GLY A 945 19.96 60.35 2.78
C GLY A 945 21.35 60.96 2.68
N GLU A 946 21.44 62.24 2.33
CA GLU A 946 22.71 62.85 1.90
C GLU A 946 23.82 62.74 2.95
N VAL A 947 23.52 63.07 4.21
CA VAL A 947 24.49 63.03 5.31
C VAL A 947 25.05 61.62 5.51
N TYR A 948 24.15 60.64 5.55
CA TYR A 948 24.51 59.24 5.78
C TYR A 948 25.29 58.63 4.59
N LEU A 949 24.85 58.91 3.36
CA LEU A 949 25.51 58.42 2.15
C LEU A 949 26.89 59.07 1.98
N LYS A 950 27.04 60.35 2.31
CA LYS A 950 28.33 61.05 2.32
C LYS A 950 29.31 60.41 3.30
N GLU A 951 28.87 60.09 4.52
CA GLU A 951 29.70 59.38 5.51
C GLU A 951 30.19 58.02 4.97
N LYS A 952 29.32 57.26 4.28
CA LYS A 952 29.72 55.97 3.68
C LYS A 952 30.67 56.13 2.49
N LEU A 953 30.52 57.18 1.67
CA LEU A 953 31.45 57.50 0.59
C LEU A 953 32.84 57.86 1.12
N GLU A 954 32.92 58.65 2.19
CA GLU A 954 34.17 58.99 2.89
C GLU A 954 34.85 57.76 3.50
N GLN A 955 34.06 56.77 3.94
CA GLN A 955 34.57 55.45 4.34
C GLN A 955 35.05 54.59 3.15
N GLY A 956 34.91 55.06 1.91
CA GLY A 956 35.36 54.37 0.71
C GLY A 956 34.38 53.35 0.15
N PHE A 957 33.08 53.43 0.49
CA PHE A 957 32.04 52.59 -0.11
C PHE A 957 31.52 53.20 -1.40
N SER A 958 31.25 52.37 -2.40
CA SER A 958 30.51 52.78 -3.60
C SER A 958 29.00 52.62 -3.41
N ILE A 959 28.20 53.42 -4.12
CA ILE A 959 26.74 53.36 -4.05
C ILE A 959 26.20 52.58 -5.25
N ILE A 960 25.34 51.59 -5.01
CA ILE A 960 24.66 50.82 -6.06
C ILE A 960 23.22 51.30 -6.20
N ALA A 961 22.85 51.66 -7.43
CA ALA A 961 21.50 52.05 -7.79
C ALA A 961 21.00 51.34 -9.05
N PHE A 962 19.70 51.02 -9.05
CA PHE A 962 19.00 50.51 -10.22
C PHE A 962 18.11 51.63 -10.79
N PRO A 963 18.58 52.42 -11.77
CA PRO A 963 17.89 53.62 -12.22
C PRO A 963 16.53 53.36 -12.91
N GLU A 964 16.13 52.12 -13.18
CA GLU A 964 14.77 51.77 -13.63
C GLU A 964 13.71 51.87 -12.50
N GLY A 965 14.13 52.00 -11.24
CA GLY A 965 13.26 52.19 -10.06
C GLY A 965 12.55 50.92 -9.59
N THR A 966 12.22 49.99 -10.49
CA THR A 966 11.59 48.70 -10.17
C THR A 966 12.13 47.59 -11.05
N ARG A 967 12.04 46.33 -10.59
CA ARG A 967 12.37 45.16 -11.41
C ARG A 967 11.47 45.08 -12.64
N SER A 968 12.08 45.06 -13.82
CA SER A 968 11.43 44.80 -15.11
C SER A 968 11.04 43.32 -15.23
N THR A 969 10.00 43.04 -16.00
CA THR A 969 9.49 41.67 -16.24
C THR A 969 10.06 41.05 -17.51
N SER A 970 10.81 41.80 -18.31
CA SER A 970 11.46 41.36 -19.55
C SER A 970 12.89 41.90 -19.64
N ASN A 971 13.61 41.47 -20.68
CA ASN A 971 14.93 41.97 -21.06
C ASN A 971 14.91 43.42 -21.63
N LYS A 972 13.75 44.08 -21.68
CA LYS A 972 13.62 45.45 -22.17
C LYS A 972 14.01 46.46 -21.10
N ILE A 973 15.09 47.19 -21.34
CA ILE A 973 15.58 48.24 -20.47
C ILE A 973 14.68 49.47 -20.56
N LYS A 974 14.16 49.91 -19.41
CA LYS A 974 13.30 51.10 -19.30
C LYS A 974 14.10 52.41 -19.34
N ARG A 975 13.37 53.53 -19.29
CA ARG A 975 13.96 54.85 -19.06
C ARG A 975 14.57 54.91 -17.66
N PHE A 976 15.73 55.55 -17.55
CA PHE A 976 16.40 55.78 -16.27
C PHE A 976 15.80 57.00 -15.55
N HIS A 977 15.53 56.84 -14.26
CA HIS A 977 15.15 57.88 -13.31
C HIS A 977 16.38 58.70 -12.89
N LYS A 978 16.13 59.94 -12.47
CA LYS A 978 17.17 60.95 -12.23
C LYS A 978 17.92 60.79 -10.90
N GLY A 979 17.37 60.06 -9.92
CA GLY A 979 17.90 60.05 -8.54
C GLY A 979 19.34 59.58 -8.39
N ALA A 980 19.76 58.53 -9.12
CA ALA A 980 21.15 58.07 -9.08
C ALA A 980 22.13 59.10 -9.67
N PHE A 981 21.71 59.80 -10.72
CA PHE A 981 22.50 60.83 -11.39
C PHE A 981 22.57 62.11 -10.55
N TYR A 982 21.49 62.45 -9.84
CA TYR A 982 21.46 63.53 -8.86
C TYR A 982 22.50 63.31 -7.76
N LEU A 983 22.53 62.10 -7.16
CA LEU A 983 23.54 61.76 -6.17
C LEU A 983 24.97 61.78 -6.72
N ALA A 984 25.16 61.29 -7.95
CA ALA A 984 26.47 61.32 -8.58
C ALA A 984 26.97 62.76 -8.81
N GLU A 985 26.09 63.67 -9.22
CA GLU A 985 26.42 65.09 -9.38
C GLU A 985 26.68 65.77 -8.03
N LYS A 986 25.79 65.55 -7.05
CA LYS A 986 25.86 66.14 -5.71
C LYS A 986 27.14 65.76 -4.96
N PHE A 987 27.58 64.50 -5.09
CA PHE A 987 28.78 63.99 -4.43
C PHE A 987 30.02 63.96 -5.33
N GLN A 988 29.94 64.52 -6.55
CA GLN A 988 31.03 64.55 -7.52
C GLN A 988 31.63 63.16 -7.82
N LEU A 989 30.75 62.14 -7.95
CA LEU A 989 31.14 60.75 -8.18
C LEU A 989 31.21 60.42 -9.66
N ASP A 990 32.18 59.58 -10.01
CA ASP A 990 32.18 58.90 -11.31
C ASP A 990 30.99 57.93 -11.42
N LEU A 991 30.52 57.70 -12.65
CA LEU A 991 29.50 56.70 -12.93
C LEU A 991 30.14 55.43 -13.49
N ILE A 992 29.75 54.26 -12.98
CA ILE A 992 30.13 52.96 -13.54
C ILE A 992 28.88 52.21 -13.97
N PRO A 993 28.56 52.21 -15.27
CA PRO A 993 27.48 51.39 -15.79
C PRO A 993 27.86 49.90 -15.80
N ILE A 994 26.95 49.03 -15.35
CA ILE A 994 27.12 47.58 -15.32
C ILE A 994 25.92 46.95 -16.03
N LEU A 995 26.17 46.23 -17.12
CA LEU A 995 25.15 45.50 -17.87
C LEU A 995 24.98 44.09 -17.28
N ILE A 996 23.74 43.68 -17.02
CA ILE A 996 23.41 42.32 -16.55
C ILE A 996 22.50 41.66 -17.58
N HIS A 997 22.96 40.59 -18.20
CA HIS A 997 22.21 39.80 -19.18
C HIS A 997 21.96 38.38 -18.66
N GLY A 998 20.80 37.80 -18.99
CA GLY A 998 20.46 36.41 -18.69
C GLY A 998 19.75 36.16 -17.35
N ASN A 999 19.78 37.13 -16.44
CA ASN A 999 19.18 37.00 -15.11
C ASN A 999 17.65 36.89 -15.15
N SER A 1000 16.99 37.58 -16.07
CA SER A 1000 15.53 37.52 -16.28
C SER A 1000 15.07 36.13 -16.73
N GLU A 1001 15.92 35.41 -17.46
CA GLU A 1001 15.64 34.09 -18.01
C GLU A 1001 15.94 33.00 -16.97
N VAL A 1002 17.03 33.16 -16.22
CA VAL A 1002 17.47 32.24 -15.17
C VAL A 1002 16.55 32.31 -13.95
N LEU A 1003 16.22 33.50 -13.44
CA LEU A 1003 15.29 33.67 -12.34
C LEU A 1003 14.32 34.82 -12.65
N PRO A 1004 13.23 34.54 -13.39
CA PRO A 1004 12.23 35.53 -13.74
C PRO A 1004 11.59 36.17 -12.50
N LYS A 1005 11.20 37.44 -12.60
CA LYS A 1005 10.50 38.15 -11.53
C LYS A 1005 9.23 37.40 -11.09
N GLY A 1006 9.07 37.19 -9.79
CA GLY A 1006 7.92 36.46 -9.21
C GLY A 1006 8.05 34.93 -9.22
N SER A 1007 9.14 34.40 -9.79
CA SER A 1007 9.50 32.98 -9.70
C SER A 1007 10.48 32.74 -8.55
N PHE A 1008 10.39 31.57 -7.93
CA PHE A 1008 11.46 31.04 -7.06
C PHE A 1008 12.32 29.99 -7.79
N VAL A 1009 12.03 29.70 -9.06
CA VAL A 1009 12.68 28.64 -9.83
C VAL A 1009 13.88 29.18 -10.58
N ILE A 1010 15.07 28.69 -10.23
CA ILE A 1010 16.34 28.97 -10.90
C ILE A 1010 16.50 28.00 -12.06
N ARG A 1011 16.36 28.51 -13.28
CA ARG A 1011 16.47 27.77 -14.54
C ARG A 1011 17.90 27.75 -15.07
N ASP A 1012 18.19 26.82 -15.97
CA ASP A 1012 19.48 26.83 -16.64
C ASP A 1012 19.55 28.02 -17.60
N GLY A 1013 20.74 28.59 -17.73
CA GLY A 1013 20.97 29.74 -18.58
C GLY A 1013 22.39 30.26 -18.43
N ARG A 1014 22.63 31.47 -18.94
CA ARG A 1014 23.93 32.14 -18.87
C ARG A 1014 23.70 33.49 -18.24
N ILE A 1015 24.45 33.78 -17.18
CA ILE A 1015 24.49 35.09 -16.53
C ILE A 1015 25.76 35.78 -17.00
N THR A 1016 25.62 36.92 -17.66
CA THR A 1016 26.76 37.73 -18.11
C THR A 1016 26.68 39.10 -17.48
N VAL A 1017 27.71 39.45 -16.72
CA VAL A 1017 27.88 40.78 -16.11
C VAL A 1017 28.98 41.50 -16.87
N GLN A 1018 28.68 42.61 -17.53
CA GLN A 1018 29.68 43.43 -18.22
C GLN A 1018 29.85 44.77 -17.52
N ILE A 1019 31.07 45.03 -17.07
CA ILE A 1019 31.47 46.30 -16.46
C ILE A 1019 31.87 47.24 -17.60
N MET A 1020 31.19 48.39 -17.72
CA MET A 1020 31.51 49.39 -18.72
C MET A 1020 32.65 50.31 -18.25
N GLN A 1021 33.17 51.11 -19.19
CA GLN A 1021 34.16 52.13 -18.86
C GLN A 1021 33.59 53.14 -17.85
N ARG A 1022 34.36 53.42 -16.80
CA ARG A 1022 34.09 54.46 -15.82
C ARG A 1022 33.94 55.82 -16.53
N ILE A 1023 32.84 56.51 -16.27
CA ILE A 1023 32.55 57.84 -16.78
C ILE A 1023 32.99 58.84 -15.70
N PRO A 1024 34.05 59.63 -15.93
CA PRO A 1024 34.51 60.60 -14.94
C PRO A 1024 33.45 61.66 -14.63
N PHE A 1025 33.42 62.13 -13.40
CA PHE A 1025 32.64 63.33 -13.06
C PHE A 1025 33.08 64.53 -13.93
N GLY A 1026 32.11 65.28 -14.47
CA GLY A 1026 32.35 66.42 -15.35
C GLY A 1026 32.46 66.11 -16.86
N ASP A 1027 32.29 64.85 -17.28
CA ASP A 1027 32.31 64.47 -18.71
C ASP A 1027 31.08 64.99 -19.47
N THR A 1028 31.23 66.11 -20.17
CA THR A 1028 30.16 66.81 -20.91
C THR A 1028 29.59 66.00 -22.07
N ARG A 1029 30.30 64.95 -22.55
CA ARG A 1029 29.77 64.04 -23.60
C ARG A 1029 28.45 63.42 -23.18
N PHE A 1030 28.30 63.15 -21.87
CA PHE A 1030 27.11 62.55 -21.29
C PHE A 1030 26.08 63.57 -20.79
N GLY A 1031 26.31 64.87 -20.95
CA GLY A 1031 25.35 65.93 -20.61
C GLY A 1031 25.85 66.83 -19.48
N GLU A 1032 25.31 68.04 -19.44
CA GLU A 1032 25.77 69.13 -18.56
C GLU A 1032 25.12 69.13 -17.17
N ASN A 1033 24.00 68.41 -17.02
CA ASN A 1033 23.32 68.22 -15.75
C ASN A 1033 22.82 66.78 -15.58
N TYR A 1034 22.54 66.38 -14.35
CA TYR A 1034 22.05 65.04 -13.99
C TYR A 1034 20.86 64.54 -14.83
N SER A 1035 19.97 65.43 -15.29
CA SER A 1035 18.82 65.08 -16.12
C SER A 1035 19.23 64.72 -17.55
N GLN A 1036 20.15 65.47 -18.14
CA GLN A 1036 20.75 65.15 -19.44
C GLN A 1036 21.61 63.88 -19.35
N GLN A 1037 22.38 63.71 -18.26
CA GLN A 1037 23.15 62.50 -17.96
C GLN A 1037 22.27 61.26 -17.90
N ALA A 1038 21.16 61.28 -17.16
CA ALA A 1038 20.23 60.16 -17.10
C ALA A 1038 19.72 59.76 -18.50
N LYS A 1039 19.44 60.74 -19.38
CA LYS A 1039 18.94 60.50 -20.75
C LYS A 1039 20.03 59.91 -21.65
N LYS A 1040 21.21 60.54 -21.73
CA LYS A 1040 22.31 60.13 -22.63
C LYS A 1040 22.97 58.83 -22.16
N VAL A 1041 23.29 58.69 -20.88
CA VAL A 1041 23.82 57.44 -20.30
C VAL A 1041 22.81 56.31 -20.48
N GLY A 1042 21.52 56.55 -20.22
CA GLY A 1042 20.48 55.54 -20.47
C GLY A 1042 20.36 55.13 -21.94
N ALA A 1043 20.58 56.05 -22.89
CA ALA A 1043 20.59 55.73 -24.33
C ALA A 1043 21.81 54.90 -24.73
N GLN A 1044 23.00 55.25 -24.23
CA GLN A 1044 24.22 54.46 -24.44
C GLN A 1044 24.08 53.07 -23.80
N PHE A 1045 23.56 53.00 -22.57
CA PHE A 1045 23.34 51.74 -21.85
C PHE A 1045 22.47 50.78 -22.67
N ARG A 1046 21.36 51.26 -23.26
CA ARG A 1046 20.52 50.45 -24.16
C ARG A 1046 21.26 49.97 -25.41
N LYS A 1047 22.08 50.84 -26.02
CA LYS A 1047 22.87 50.50 -27.20
C LYS A 1047 23.93 49.43 -26.89
N GLU A 1048 24.67 49.59 -25.80
CA GLU A 1048 25.68 48.62 -25.37
C GLU A 1048 25.06 47.32 -24.88
N PHE A 1049 23.88 47.37 -24.25
CA PHE A 1049 23.13 46.16 -23.91
C PHE A 1049 22.70 45.40 -25.15
N GLN A 1050 22.23 46.07 -26.21
CA GLN A 1050 21.91 45.39 -27.46
C GLN A 1050 23.14 44.73 -28.10
N LYS A 1051 24.30 45.41 -28.11
CA LYS A 1051 25.56 44.79 -28.57
C LYS A 1051 25.94 43.57 -27.74
N LEU A 1052 25.77 43.64 -26.41
CA LEU A 1052 26.01 42.50 -25.53
C LEU A 1052 25.08 41.34 -25.91
N ARG A 1053 23.78 41.59 -26.11
CA ARG A 1053 22.82 40.58 -26.60
C ARG A 1053 23.28 39.96 -27.90
N ASP A 1054 23.65 40.76 -28.90
CA ASP A 1054 24.09 40.29 -30.22
C ASP A 1054 25.32 39.37 -30.16
N ASN A 1055 26.18 39.56 -29.15
CA ASN A 1055 27.39 38.78 -28.91
C ASN A 1055 27.13 37.47 -28.13
N VAL A 1056 26.20 37.48 -27.16
CA VAL A 1056 25.99 36.35 -26.24
C VAL A 1056 24.79 35.47 -26.59
N GLU A 1057 23.79 36.02 -27.29
CA GLU A 1057 22.63 35.29 -27.77
C GLU A 1057 22.99 34.56 -29.07
N THR A 1058 23.49 33.33 -28.92
CA THR A 1058 23.77 32.42 -30.03
C THR A 1058 22.48 31.89 -30.67
N LYS A 1059 22.57 31.28 -31.86
CA LYS A 1059 21.44 30.66 -32.56
C LYS A 1059 20.58 29.69 -31.72
N ASP A 1060 21.20 29.03 -30.73
CA ASP A 1060 20.52 28.05 -29.87
C ASP A 1060 20.12 28.61 -28.50
N TYR A 1061 20.28 29.93 -28.28
CA TYR A 1061 20.09 30.57 -26.97
C TYR A 1061 18.68 30.36 -26.41
N TRP A 1062 17.65 30.52 -27.25
CA TRP A 1062 16.24 30.41 -26.85
C TRP A 1062 15.67 28.99 -26.94
N ASN A 1063 16.36 28.04 -27.59
CA ASN A 1063 15.83 26.70 -27.88
C ASN A 1063 15.32 26.00 -26.63
N LYS A 1064 16.06 26.07 -25.52
CA LYS A 1064 15.65 25.44 -24.26
C LYS A 1064 14.37 26.04 -23.70
N THR A 1065 14.30 27.36 -23.63
CA THR A 1065 13.11 28.07 -23.13
C THR A 1065 11.90 27.78 -24.02
N LEU A 1066 12.08 27.73 -25.34
CA LEU A 1066 11.04 27.37 -26.29
C LEU A 1066 10.52 25.94 -26.05
N LEU A 1067 11.42 24.94 -26.06
CA LEU A 1067 11.06 23.53 -25.92
C LEU A 1067 10.40 23.20 -24.59
N GLU A 1068 10.81 23.85 -23.49
CA GLU A 1068 10.16 23.69 -22.18
C GLU A 1068 8.66 24.02 -22.22
N ASN A 1069 8.22 24.99 -23.04
CA ASN A 1069 6.82 25.36 -23.10
C ASN A 1069 5.97 24.41 -23.96
N PHE A 1070 6.59 23.62 -24.85
CA PHE A 1070 5.91 22.57 -25.63
C PHE A 1070 5.96 21.19 -24.99
N ARG A 1071 6.84 20.95 -24.00
CA ARG A 1071 7.13 19.60 -23.46
C ARG A 1071 5.90 18.82 -23.04
N TYR A 1072 4.92 19.50 -22.44
CA TYR A 1072 3.70 18.87 -21.90
C TYR A 1072 2.44 19.13 -22.73
N LYS A 1073 2.61 19.57 -23.99
CA LYS A 1073 1.51 19.78 -24.96
C LYS A 1073 1.29 18.59 -25.91
N GLY A 1074 2.01 17.48 -25.69
CA GLY A 1074 1.93 16.25 -26.48
C GLY A 1074 3.28 15.89 -27.10
N ASP A 1075 3.70 14.63 -27.01
CA ASP A 1075 5.03 14.19 -27.48
C ASP A 1075 5.21 14.32 -28.99
N THR A 1076 4.17 14.10 -29.77
CA THR A 1076 4.19 14.28 -31.23
C THR A 1076 4.46 15.73 -31.60
N LEU A 1077 3.77 16.67 -30.95
CA LEU A 1077 3.95 18.12 -31.14
C LEU A 1077 5.35 18.55 -30.66
N PHE A 1078 5.76 18.13 -29.47
CA PHE A 1078 7.08 18.45 -28.91
C PHE A 1078 8.22 17.97 -29.82
N ASN A 1079 8.16 16.73 -30.31
CA ASN A 1079 9.19 16.17 -31.17
C ASN A 1079 9.25 16.89 -32.53
N ARG A 1080 8.11 17.30 -33.10
CA ARG A 1080 8.08 18.12 -34.32
C ARG A 1080 8.71 19.49 -34.09
N VAL A 1081 8.35 20.19 -33.01
CA VAL A 1081 8.95 21.48 -32.66
C VAL A 1081 10.45 21.36 -32.42
N LYS A 1082 10.89 20.31 -31.70
CA LYS A 1082 12.31 20.04 -31.44
C LYS A 1082 13.09 19.85 -32.72
N LEU A 1083 12.65 18.93 -33.57
CA LEU A 1083 13.32 18.60 -34.82
C LEU A 1083 13.38 19.81 -35.76
N ASP A 1084 12.28 20.57 -35.87
CA ASP A 1084 12.24 21.77 -36.69
C ASP A 1084 13.16 22.89 -36.15
N THR A 1085 13.19 23.10 -34.83
CA THR A 1085 14.05 24.10 -34.20
C THR A 1085 15.53 23.74 -34.38
N GLU A 1086 15.90 22.46 -34.24
CA GLU A 1086 17.27 21.98 -34.43
C GLU A 1086 17.73 22.12 -35.89
N GLN A 1087 16.87 21.79 -36.86
CA GLN A 1087 17.19 21.89 -38.28
C GLN A 1087 17.28 23.33 -38.80
N ASN A 1088 16.51 24.25 -38.21
CA ASN A 1088 16.37 25.63 -38.71
C ASN A 1088 16.96 26.69 -37.77
N SER A 1089 17.70 26.33 -36.72
CA SER A 1089 18.16 27.30 -35.71
C SER A 1089 18.99 28.45 -36.29
N ALA A 1090 19.87 28.17 -37.27
CA ALA A 1090 20.65 29.20 -37.95
C ALA A 1090 19.75 30.17 -38.75
N THR A 1091 18.77 29.64 -39.48
CA THR A 1091 17.82 30.44 -40.26
C THR A 1091 16.94 31.28 -39.35
N TYR A 1092 16.44 30.73 -38.25
CA TYR A 1092 15.66 31.50 -37.28
C TYR A 1092 16.49 32.60 -36.65
N HIS A 1093 17.75 32.34 -36.29
CA HIS A 1093 18.65 33.34 -35.75
C HIS A 1093 18.89 34.51 -36.72
N GLU A 1094 19.07 34.21 -38.00
CA GLU A 1094 19.24 35.23 -39.05
C GLU A 1094 17.97 36.08 -39.23
N LEU A 1095 16.79 35.45 -39.23
CA LEU A 1095 15.50 36.15 -39.29
C LEU A 1095 15.25 37.05 -38.08
N LEU A 1096 15.60 36.60 -36.86
CA LEU A 1096 15.48 37.40 -35.65
C LEU A 1096 16.31 38.68 -35.72
N LYS A 1097 17.47 38.64 -36.40
CA LYS A 1097 18.33 39.82 -36.64
C LYS A 1097 17.84 40.71 -37.78
N LEU A 1098 17.28 40.11 -38.83
CA LEU A 1098 16.76 40.82 -40.00
C LEU A 1098 15.51 41.64 -39.66
N VAL A 1099 14.60 41.06 -38.87
CA VAL A 1099 13.31 41.68 -38.55
C VAL A 1099 13.48 42.73 -37.44
N PRO A 1100 13.02 43.98 -37.63
CA PRO A 1100 13.16 45.03 -36.63
C PRO A 1100 12.56 44.64 -35.25
N PRO A 1101 13.14 45.11 -34.14
CA PRO A 1101 12.66 44.77 -32.80
C PRO A 1101 11.28 45.34 -32.46
N LYS A 1102 10.81 46.36 -33.20
CA LYS A 1102 9.48 46.98 -33.04
C LYS A 1102 8.79 47.05 -34.40
N THR A 1103 8.01 46.04 -34.71
CA THR A 1103 7.26 45.92 -35.98
C THR A 1103 6.03 45.02 -35.82
N SER A 1104 5.18 45.00 -36.83
CA SER A 1104 3.98 44.18 -36.92
C SER A 1104 4.14 43.16 -38.06
N ILE A 1105 3.80 41.90 -37.79
CA ILE A 1105 4.10 40.76 -38.67
C ILE A 1105 2.82 39.94 -38.83
N VAL A 1106 2.43 39.66 -40.07
CA VAL A 1106 1.46 38.60 -40.38
C VAL A 1106 2.26 37.34 -40.73
N HIS A 1107 1.99 36.23 -40.04
CA HIS A 1107 2.68 34.95 -40.24
C HIS A 1107 1.68 33.88 -40.66
N LEU A 1108 1.84 33.39 -41.89
CA LEU A 1108 1.03 32.31 -42.46
C LEU A 1108 1.91 31.06 -42.53
N SER A 1109 1.58 30.02 -41.77
CA SER A 1109 2.51 28.92 -41.57
C SER A 1109 1.87 27.54 -41.41
N ARG A 1110 2.59 26.53 -41.86
CA ARG A 1110 2.36 25.12 -41.51
C ARG A 1110 3.10 24.67 -40.24
N ASP A 1111 3.89 25.57 -39.64
CA ASP A 1111 4.66 25.30 -38.44
C ASP A 1111 3.74 25.15 -37.22
N MET A 1112 4.34 24.90 -36.05
CA MET A 1112 3.63 24.64 -34.80
C MET A 1112 3.65 25.87 -33.84
N GLY A 1113 3.95 27.07 -34.36
CA GLY A 1113 4.04 28.32 -33.59
C GLY A 1113 5.40 28.62 -32.96
N GLN A 1114 6.41 27.77 -33.19
CA GLN A 1114 7.73 27.88 -32.58
C GLN A 1114 8.49 29.16 -32.97
N LEU A 1115 8.35 29.61 -34.22
CA LEU A 1115 8.99 30.83 -34.71
C LEU A 1115 8.34 32.10 -34.14
N ASP A 1116 7.00 32.11 -33.99
CA ASP A 1116 6.25 33.21 -33.39
C ASP A 1116 6.68 33.47 -31.94
N LEU A 1117 6.90 32.39 -31.18
CA LEU A 1117 7.41 32.46 -29.82
C LEU A 1117 8.87 32.93 -29.77
N LEU A 1118 9.72 32.52 -30.73
CA LEU A 1118 11.10 33.01 -30.83
C LEU A 1118 11.15 34.51 -31.12
N PHE A 1119 10.32 35.01 -32.05
CA PHE A 1119 10.22 36.46 -32.32
C PHE A 1119 9.84 37.25 -31.07
N SER A 1120 8.93 36.70 -30.27
CA SER A 1120 8.44 37.32 -29.03
C SER A 1120 9.48 37.30 -27.89
N LEU A 1121 10.26 36.22 -27.78
CA LEU A 1121 11.35 36.09 -26.80
C LEU A 1121 12.50 37.06 -27.09
N ASP A 1122 12.84 37.23 -28.38
CA ASP A 1122 13.90 38.14 -28.79
C ASP A 1122 13.50 39.62 -28.62
N SER A 1123 12.25 39.99 -28.94
CA SER A 1123 11.72 41.32 -28.67
C SER A 1123 10.23 41.33 -28.38
N ILE A 1124 9.87 41.71 -27.15
CA ILE A 1124 8.48 41.82 -26.66
C ILE A 1124 7.65 42.92 -27.36
N ASP A 1125 8.28 43.79 -28.14
CA ASP A 1125 7.57 44.88 -28.84
C ASP A 1125 7.02 44.45 -30.21
N ARG A 1126 7.43 43.29 -30.73
CA ARG A 1126 6.88 42.73 -31.98
C ARG A 1126 5.42 42.31 -31.77
N LYS A 1127 4.56 42.63 -32.74
CA LYS A 1127 3.16 42.18 -32.80
C LYS A 1127 3.02 41.15 -33.91
N MET A 1128 2.42 40.00 -33.60
CA MET A 1128 2.28 38.87 -34.50
C MET A 1128 0.79 38.58 -34.75
N HIS A 1129 0.39 38.46 -36.01
CA HIS A 1129 -0.91 37.99 -36.46
C HIS A 1129 -0.71 36.67 -37.18
N THR A 1130 -1.05 35.56 -36.53
CA THR A 1130 -0.60 34.23 -36.94
C THR A 1130 -1.77 33.36 -37.40
N TYR A 1131 -1.61 32.71 -38.55
CA TYR A 1131 -2.46 31.61 -38.99
C TYR A 1131 -1.62 30.34 -39.07
N LEU A 1132 -2.06 29.29 -38.37
CA LEU A 1132 -1.45 27.96 -38.44
C LEU A 1132 -2.40 26.98 -39.13
N GLU A 1133 -1.91 26.26 -40.14
CA GLU A 1133 -2.69 25.25 -40.87
C GLU A 1133 -3.19 24.11 -39.94
N ASN A 1134 -2.41 23.78 -38.91
CA ASN A 1134 -2.77 22.76 -37.94
C ASN A 1134 -3.53 23.37 -36.73
N TYR A 1135 -4.81 23.04 -36.61
CA TYR A 1135 -5.66 23.49 -35.51
C TYR A 1135 -5.18 23.07 -34.10
N GLU A 1136 -4.66 21.84 -33.94
CA GLU A 1136 -4.09 21.37 -32.66
C GLU A 1136 -2.86 22.20 -32.28
N ALA A 1137 -2.06 22.61 -33.26
CA ALA A 1137 -0.90 23.45 -33.04
C ALA A 1137 -1.27 24.89 -32.67
N SER A 1138 -2.30 25.46 -33.31
CA SER A 1138 -2.85 26.77 -32.96
C SER A 1138 -3.36 26.79 -31.51
N THR A 1139 -4.16 25.79 -31.15
CA THR A 1139 -4.69 25.65 -29.79
C THR A 1139 -3.57 25.48 -28.77
N ALA A 1140 -2.57 24.64 -29.06
CA ALA A 1140 -1.42 24.45 -28.19
C ALA A 1140 -0.58 25.73 -28.03
N LEU A 1141 -0.42 26.52 -29.10
CA LEU A 1141 0.25 27.83 -29.08
C LEU A 1141 -0.49 28.82 -28.16
N GLU A 1142 -1.81 28.92 -28.25
CA GLU A 1142 -2.60 29.77 -27.35
C GLU A 1142 -2.46 29.35 -25.89
N GLN A 1143 -2.32 28.05 -25.60
CA GLN A 1143 -2.11 27.55 -24.24
C GLN A 1143 -0.65 27.64 -23.75
N ASN A 1144 0.28 28.23 -24.52
CA ASN A 1144 1.66 28.42 -24.09
C ASN A 1144 1.77 29.53 -23.03
N PHE A 1145 2.64 29.34 -22.03
CA PHE A 1145 2.90 30.38 -21.04
C PHE A 1145 3.50 31.66 -21.66
N LEU A 1146 4.39 31.50 -22.65
CA LEU A 1146 5.00 32.62 -23.35
C LEU A 1146 3.97 33.46 -24.11
N PHE A 1147 2.93 32.82 -24.67
CA PHE A 1147 1.84 33.47 -25.37
C PHE A 1147 1.14 34.53 -24.49
N HIS A 1148 0.80 34.17 -23.25
CA HIS A 1148 0.06 35.05 -22.35
C HIS A 1148 0.91 36.09 -21.59
N ASN A 1149 2.19 35.80 -21.34
CA ASN A 1149 2.99 36.60 -20.40
C ASN A 1149 4.04 37.50 -21.09
N TYR A 1150 4.45 37.16 -22.31
CA TYR A 1150 5.55 37.85 -23.00
C TYR A 1150 5.20 38.23 -24.43
N ALA A 1151 4.43 37.39 -25.13
CA ALA A 1151 4.15 37.55 -26.54
C ALA A 1151 2.96 38.46 -26.81
N ARG A 1152 2.99 39.12 -27.98
CA ARG A 1152 1.84 39.83 -28.56
C ARG A 1152 1.41 39.11 -29.82
N ILE A 1153 1.01 37.85 -29.66
CA ILE A 1153 0.55 36.98 -30.75
C ILE A 1153 -0.97 36.93 -30.72
N THR A 1154 -1.60 37.04 -31.88
CA THR A 1154 -3.03 36.79 -32.08
C THR A 1154 -3.17 35.69 -33.12
N CYS A 1155 -3.84 34.59 -32.77
CA CYS A 1155 -4.07 33.46 -33.68
C CYS A 1155 -5.41 33.65 -34.41
N TYR A 1156 -5.44 33.29 -35.70
CA TYR A 1156 -6.62 33.38 -36.55
C TYR A 1156 -6.96 32.01 -37.14
N THR A 1157 -8.25 31.76 -37.37
CA THR A 1157 -8.76 30.50 -37.96
C THR A 1157 -8.77 30.51 -39.48
N SER A 1158 -8.62 31.67 -40.12
CA SER A 1158 -8.55 31.79 -41.58
C SER A 1158 -7.38 32.68 -42.01
N ILE A 1159 -6.84 32.40 -43.20
CA ILE A 1159 -5.78 33.21 -43.83
C ILE A 1159 -6.28 34.64 -44.08
N TYR A 1160 -7.55 34.78 -44.49
CA TYR A 1160 -8.16 36.08 -44.77
C TYR A 1160 -8.20 36.97 -43.52
N ASP A 1161 -8.63 36.43 -42.38
CA ASP A 1161 -8.72 37.20 -41.13
C ASP A 1161 -7.33 37.65 -40.67
N ALA A 1162 -6.31 36.79 -40.79
CA ALA A 1162 -4.93 37.16 -40.47
C ALA A 1162 -4.43 38.32 -41.34
N LEU A 1163 -4.68 38.27 -42.65
CA LEU A 1163 -4.25 39.27 -43.63
C LEU A 1163 -5.01 40.60 -43.57
N SER A 1164 -6.23 40.61 -43.00
CA SER A 1164 -7.02 41.85 -42.81
C SER A 1164 -6.36 42.85 -41.85
N ASN A 1165 -5.37 42.43 -41.07
CA ASN A 1165 -4.67 43.26 -40.11
C ASN A 1165 -3.57 44.09 -40.77
N THR A 1166 -3.44 45.35 -40.37
CA THR A 1166 -2.34 46.21 -40.83
C THR A 1166 -1.01 45.75 -40.25
N ALA A 1167 -0.08 45.30 -41.09
CA ALA A 1167 1.25 44.88 -40.68
C ALA A 1167 2.36 45.31 -41.64
N ASP A 1168 3.57 45.54 -41.12
CA ASP A 1168 4.72 45.95 -41.94
C ASP A 1168 5.33 44.77 -42.70
N ILE A 1169 5.26 43.55 -42.15
CA ILE A 1169 5.93 42.35 -42.68
C ILE A 1169 4.92 41.23 -42.89
N LEU A 1170 5.00 40.56 -44.05
CA LEU A 1170 4.29 39.31 -44.33
C LEU A 1170 5.29 38.15 -44.39
N LEU A 1171 5.17 37.18 -43.49
CA LEU A 1171 6.00 35.98 -43.41
C LEU A 1171 5.20 34.76 -43.86
N ILE A 1172 5.67 34.04 -44.88
CA ILE A 1172 4.93 32.93 -45.50
C ILE A 1172 5.75 31.65 -45.45
N ASN A 1173 5.19 30.61 -44.84
CA ASN A 1173 5.66 29.22 -44.86
C ASN A 1173 4.49 28.27 -45.20
N LEU A 1174 3.88 28.51 -46.37
CA LEU A 1174 2.84 27.68 -46.98
C LEU A 1174 3.27 27.35 -48.42
N ASP A 1175 2.89 26.18 -48.94
CA ASP A 1175 3.08 25.77 -50.35
C ASP A 1175 1.90 26.15 -51.24
N ASN A 1176 0.70 26.25 -50.67
CA ASN A 1176 -0.54 26.42 -51.42
C ASN A 1176 -1.10 27.86 -51.33
N PHE A 1177 -0.24 28.87 -51.26
CA PHE A 1177 -0.65 30.28 -51.17
C PHE A 1177 -0.55 30.97 -52.54
N SER A 1178 -1.60 31.65 -52.98
CA SER A 1178 -1.61 32.40 -54.24
C SER A 1178 -1.68 33.91 -54.01
N PHE A 1179 -0.74 34.64 -54.61
CA PHE A 1179 -0.65 36.10 -54.48
C PHE A 1179 -1.74 36.86 -55.25
N SER A 1180 -2.45 36.22 -56.17
CA SER A 1180 -3.44 36.86 -57.06
C SER A 1180 -4.75 37.26 -56.38
N SER A 1181 -4.99 36.80 -55.14
CA SER A 1181 -6.29 36.90 -54.46
C SER A 1181 -6.38 37.99 -53.37
N ILE A 1182 -5.29 38.74 -53.10
CA ILE A 1182 -5.16 39.60 -51.90
C ILE A 1182 -4.44 40.93 -52.21
N GLU A 1183 -4.82 42.01 -51.51
CA GLU A 1183 -4.09 43.30 -51.51
C GLU A 1183 -2.77 43.22 -50.71
N ILE A 1184 -1.71 42.69 -51.32
CA ILE A 1184 -0.36 42.61 -50.74
C ILE A 1184 0.32 44.01 -50.61
N ARG A 1185 -0.31 45.06 -51.16
CA ARG A 1185 0.20 46.45 -51.17
C ARG A 1185 0.43 47.05 -49.78
N ASN A 1186 -0.21 46.49 -48.75
CA ASN A 1186 -0.18 46.96 -47.37
C ASN A 1186 1.11 46.60 -46.62
N PHE A 1187 1.92 45.67 -47.14
CA PHE A 1187 3.17 45.25 -46.52
C PHE A 1187 4.38 46.02 -47.09
N LYS A 1188 5.41 46.23 -46.27
CA LYS A 1188 6.70 46.81 -46.69
C LYS A 1188 7.72 45.73 -47.06
N THR A 1189 7.65 44.59 -46.38
CA THR A 1189 8.56 43.47 -46.56
C THR A 1189 7.77 42.16 -46.62
N ILE A 1190 8.12 41.29 -47.56
CA ILE A 1190 7.58 39.93 -47.64
C ILE A 1190 8.75 38.96 -47.50
N ILE A 1191 8.62 37.98 -46.61
CA ILE A 1191 9.62 36.95 -46.35
C ILE A 1191 9.02 35.60 -46.69
N LEU A 1192 9.60 34.93 -47.69
CA LEU A 1192 9.23 33.57 -48.09
C LEU A 1192 10.18 32.59 -47.42
N LEU A 1193 9.66 31.74 -46.55
CA LEU A 1193 10.45 30.86 -45.68
C LEU A 1193 10.17 29.39 -45.98
N LYS A 1194 11.21 28.55 -45.94
CA LYS A 1194 11.15 27.08 -46.11
C LYS A 1194 10.42 26.65 -47.38
N THR A 1195 9.12 26.39 -47.29
CA THR A 1195 8.29 25.94 -48.41
C THR A 1195 7.69 27.09 -49.19
N GLY A 1196 7.48 28.24 -48.53
CA GLY A 1196 7.04 29.47 -49.17
C GLY A 1196 8.00 29.97 -50.25
N ARG A 1197 9.29 29.56 -50.19
CA ARG A 1197 10.29 29.88 -51.23
C ARG A 1197 9.96 29.28 -52.61
N LEU A 1198 9.10 28.26 -52.65
CA LEU A 1198 8.69 27.57 -53.88
C LEU A 1198 7.47 28.23 -54.53
N LEU A 1199 6.86 29.24 -53.90
CA LEU A 1199 5.72 29.98 -54.44
C LEU A 1199 6.14 30.81 -55.66
N ASP A 1200 5.25 30.96 -56.64
CA ASP A 1200 5.49 31.87 -57.77
C ASP A 1200 5.24 33.32 -57.32
N TYR A 1201 6.32 34.06 -57.07
CA TYR A 1201 6.28 35.47 -56.65
C TYR A 1201 6.55 36.45 -57.80
N ARG A 1202 6.50 36.00 -59.07
CA ARG A 1202 6.72 36.89 -60.24
C ARG A 1202 5.70 38.03 -60.32
N GLU A 1203 4.43 37.76 -59.99
CA GLU A 1203 3.39 38.79 -59.90
C GLU A 1203 3.72 39.85 -58.83
N VAL A 1204 4.30 39.44 -57.69
CA VAL A 1204 4.70 40.35 -56.61
C VAL A 1204 5.85 41.27 -57.05
N LEU A 1205 6.81 40.75 -57.82
CA LEU A 1205 7.90 41.54 -58.39
C LEU A 1205 7.41 42.59 -59.40
N SER A 1206 6.34 42.27 -60.13
CA SER A 1206 5.68 43.22 -61.04
C SER A 1206 4.89 44.32 -60.31
N SER A 1207 4.64 44.16 -59.01
CA SER A 1207 3.70 44.95 -58.19
C SER A 1207 4.39 45.81 -57.10
N ASP A 1208 5.56 46.40 -57.41
CA ASP A 1208 6.37 47.29 -56.53
C ASP A 1208 7.33 46.64 -55.53
N PHE A 1209 7.71 45.37 -55.67
CA PHE A 1209 8.72 44.73 -54.80
C PHE A 1209 10.00 44.31 -55.56
N LEU A 1210 11.12 44.23 -54.85
CA LEU A 1210 12.41 43.74 -55.34
C LEU A 1210 12.98 42.70 -54.37
N VAL A 1211 13.66 41.68 -54.91
CA VAL A 1211 14.44 40.73 -54.11
C VAL A 1211 15.65 41.47 -53.54
N THR A 1212 15.71 41.63 -52.22
CA THR A 1212 16.86 42.24 -51.54
C THR A 1212 17.80 41.22 -50.91
N MET A 1213 17.31 40.02 -50.65
CA MET A 1213 18.10 38.92 -50.10
C MET A 1213 17.50 37.59 -50.55
N GLN A 1214 18.34 36.67 -50.98
CA GLN A 1214 17.94 35.33 -51.38
C GLN A 1214 19.05 34.36 -50.99
N ASN A 1215 18.70 33.32 -50.23
CA ASN A 1215 19.57 32.20 -49.93
C ASN A 1215 18.76 30.89 -50.03
N ASP A 1216 19.42 29.75 -49.78
CA ASP A 1216 18.79 28.43 -49.89
C ASP A 1216 17.61 28.21 -48.93
N LYS A 1217 17.45 29.07 -47.92
CA LYS A 1217 16.52 28.90 -46.80
C LYS A 1217 15.36 29.90 -46.79
N PHE A 1218 15.56 31.13 -47.26
CA PHE A 1218 14.51 32.14 -47.38
C PHE A 1218 14.79 33.20 -48.46
N ILE A 1219 13.73 33.89 -48.87
CA ILE A 1219 13.74 35.00 -49.84
C ILE A 1219 13.10 36.23 -49.18
N VAL A 1220 13.74 37.39 -49.30
CA VAL A 1220 13.25 38.68 -48.77
C VAL A 1220 12.95 39.62 -49.93
N LEU A 1221 11.70 40.05 -50.00
CA LEU A 1221 11.19 41.01 -50.98
C LEU A 1221 10.88 42.31 -50.23
N ASN A 1222 11.51 43.42 -50.61
CA ASN A 1222 11.18 44.74 -50.05
C ASN A 1222 10.47 45.60 -51.09
N LYS A 1223 9.54 46.43 -50.62
CA LYS A 1223 8.84 47.40 -51.46
C LYS A 1223 9.86 48.42 -52.01
N LYS A 1224 9.73 48.77 -53.29
CA LYS A 1224 10.58 49.77 -53.94
C LYS A 1224 10.46 51.10 -53.19
N PRO A 1225 11.57 51.85 -53.01
CA PRO A 1225 11.48 53.21 -52.50
C PRO A 1225 10.58 54.03 -53.43
N SER A 1226 9.58 54.69 -52.88
CA SER A 1226 8.78 55.67 -53.61
C SER A 1226 9.71 56.82 -54.03
N ASN A 1227 9.90 57.02 -55.34
CA ASN A 1227 10.66 58.15 -55.90
C ASN A 1227 10.06 59.49 -55.48
#